data_AF-A0A3N0XLM7-F1
#
_entry.id   AF-A0A3N0XLM7-F1
#
_cell.length_a   1.000
_cell.length_b   1.000
_cell.length_c   1.000
_cell.angle_alpha   90.00
_cell.angle_beta   90.00
_cell.angle_gamma   90.00
#
_symmetry.space_group_name_H-M   'P 1'
#
loop_
_entity.id
_entity.type
_entity.pdbx_description
1 polymer ?
#
loop_
_entity_poly.entity_id
_entity_poly.type
_entity_poly.pdbx_seq_one_letter_code
_entity_poly.pdbx_strand_id
1 'polypeptide(L)'
;MATTATRTGPKVSLLVHLLIFSWYVFTIWSNCSLQTSDRHPGVRSYGGRWKYLTFINLVGTVLTESVNVTAVMQAVFFGLCVLVDVIHIVVPVKQTRSGTPLTLTKARDFYFTVLAFPVGTFVFASFWTLYTYNRELVYPKFLDEIIPIWLNHAMHTVIMPLLLVQMFLQNHKYPSRTKGISALALFAVLYLSWVLWVHQASGIWVYPIMAHLSPVGLCLFLGGASLTMAPLYLLGEKLNLMMWSTTVTGSRVPRAKYTMVGEALRYVIPCHMQCSMGCGGQACKYEDPSHWTEDKQAIRGIYSSWITDDLLAMARPSTEIIEKFDIIDQFLRCGLKTVINLQCPGEHASCGNPLDPESGFTYRPETFMQAGIYFYNFRWNDYGVASLTSVLDMVKVMSFAIQEGKIAVHCHAGLGRTGVLLACFLLFTTQMTADQAVLLVRDKRPNSIQTRGQLQCVRQFAQFLVPLRNLFANAEPRAPPVTLSQYLIRQKNILHGHEARQLRYMPKLVTLICRLLLDIAENRQVIEEDIVEVPDITPLTEKTFNENSKYQLNREIMGNGMTIIRPRLPGLPRANRDNSQPLYYVRKSLSYSESDLLRLAASLNLSDNPLGVLAIIHSSTSSNQLGVSQNYVPPSLGACKDNAIYSSTSNIWELKTLMDQTEGSPLLKNRRQSVLQRSQSLGVSDEKNTTSIARILSFWKKDCKQSSDSDETKKVNGKDHSEVPFITVQSELTLESRRLLVAQSLAVDLENDGEKEQIQKVAAWQTDLNRQGAWERLCLEKDPFILSGILWSWLEQLKEPIISAHDVHTLEETIQDPKTVLNSLDRASRETVMCILDCFAHLFTIPEEVESAFLERATKAFTKMKNTDGGKSVHEIMKKVLKLVLHHLRSAAMNEF
;
A
#
# COMPACT_ATOMS: atom_id res chain seq x y z
N MET A 1 -0.96 5.69 -18.62
CA MET A 1 -1.31 6.83 -19.50
C MET A 1 -2.76 7.19 -19.23
N ALA A 2 -3.01 8.35 -18.60
CA ALA A 2 -4.37 8.79 -18.29
C ALA A 2 -4.99 9.46 -19.52
N THR A 3 -6.03 8.87 -20.08
CA THR A 3 -6.97 9.57 -20.96
C THR A 3 -7.57 10.74 -20.20
N THR A 4 -7.69 11.92 -20.82
CA THR A 4 -8.33 13.10 -20.22
C THR A 4 -9.75 12.76 -19.82
N ALA A 5 -9.99 12.64 -18.51
CA ALA A 5 -11.31 12.31 -17.98
C ALA A 5 -12.30 13.43 -18.30
N THR A 6 -13.41 13.09 -18.94
CA THR A 6 -14.55 13.99 -19.17
C THR A 6 -15.71 13.55 -18.28
N ARG A 7 -16.46 14.50 -17.71
CA ARG A 7 -17.61 14.18 -16.82
C ARG A 7 -18.83 13.72 -17.62
N THR A 8 -18.91 14.13 -18.87
CA THR A 8 -19.98 13.81 -19.80
C THR A 8 -19.45 12.92 -20.92
N GLY A 9 -20.33 12.11 -21.52
CA GLY A 9 -19.98 11.31 -22.69
C GLY A 9 -19.54 12.19 -23.88
N PRO A 10 -18.74 11.64 -24.83
CA PRO A 10 -18.13 12.42 -25.92
C PRO A 10 -19.15 13.14 -26.81
N LYS A 11 -20.33 12.54 -27.02
CA LYS A 11 -21.43 13.14 -27.79
C LYS A 11 -22.05 14.38 -27.10
N VAL A 12 -22.16 14.34 -25.77
CA VAL A 12 -22.70 15.46 -24.98
C VAL A 12 -21.68 16.59 -24.90
N SER A 13 -20.39 16.26 -24.73
CA SER A 13 -19.29 17.22 -24.80
C SER A 13 -19.28 17.96 -26.14
N LEU A 14 -19.38 17.23 -27.26
CA LEU A 14 -19.43 17.80 -28.59
C LEU A 14 -20.62 18.77 -28.77
N LEU A 15 -21.82 18.37 -28.33
CA LEU A 15 -23.01 19.22 -28.44
C LEU A 15 -22.82 20.54 -27.68
N VAL A 16 -22.30 20.48 -26.45
CA VAL A 16 -22.06 21.67 -25.63
C VAL A 16 -21.00 22.56 -26.27
N HIS A 17 -19.87 22.01 -26.73
CA HIS A 17 -18.84 22.79 -27.41
C HIS A 17 -19.32 23.41 -28.73
N LEU A 18 -20.16 22.71 -29.50
CA LEU A 18 -20.77 23.26 -30.72
C LEU A 18 -21.67 24.46 -30.41
N LEU A 19 -22.53 24.36 -29.40
CA LEU A 19 -23.40 25.47 -28.99
C LEU A 19 -22.58 26.68 -28.53
N ILE A 20 -21.53 26.45 -27.73
CA ILE A 20 -20.65 27.52 -27.26
C ILE A 20 -19.85 28.14 -28.41
N PHE A 21 -19.34 27.32 -29.32
CA PHE A 21 -18.62 27.79 -30.50
C PHE A 21 -19.53 28.64 -31.40
N SER A 22 -20.74 28.17 -31.70
CA SER A 22 -21.74 28.92 -32.46
C SER A 22 -22.13 30.23 -31.78
N TRP A 23 -22.23 30.27 -30.45
CA TRP A 23 -22.47 31.50 -29.68
C TRP A 23 -21.35 32.53 -29.88
N TYR A 24 -20.09 32.11 -29.82
CA TYR A 24 -18.98 33.03 -30.07
C TYR A 24 -18.94 33.51 -31.52
N VAL A 25 -19.15 32.61 -32.49
CA VAL A 25 -19.24 32.99 -33.92
C VAL A 25 -20.35 34.02 -34.15
N PHE A 26 -21.53 33.79 -33.58
CA PHE A 26 -22.65 34.73 -33.65
C PHE A 26 -22.31 36.08 -33.00
N THR A 27 -21.76 36.07 -31.78
CA THR A 27 -21.37 37.29 -31.05
C THR A 27 -20.38 38.13 -31.86
N ILE A 28 -19.42 37.49 -32.53
CA ILE A 28 -18.40 38.16 -33.35
C ILE A 28 -19.00 38.70 -34.63
N TRP A 29 -19.83 37.90 -35.31
CA TRP A 29 -20.56 38.33 -36.49
C TRP A 29 -21.43 39.55 -36.16
N SER A 30 -22.25 39.48 -35.10
CA SER A 30 -23.09 40.59 -34.65
C SER A 30 -22.27 41.82 -34.26
N ASN A 31 -21.10 41.64 -33.64
CA ASN A 31 -20.20 42.76 -33.40
C ASN A 31 -19.77 43.36 -34.74
N CYS A 32 -19.14 42.59 -35.63
CA CYS A 32 -18.63 43.03 -36.93
C CYS A 32 -19.70 43.68 -37.83
N SER A 33 -20.96 43.25 -37.74
CA SER A 33 -22.10 43.76 -38.52
C SER A 33 -22.68 45.08 -38.02
N LEU A 34 -22.23 45.64 -36.88
CA LEU A 34 -22.67 46.96 -36.42
C LEU A 34 -22.30 48.05 -37.45
N GLN A 35 -23.30 48.81 -37.92
CA GLN A 35 -23.14 49.88 -38.91
C GLN A 35 -22.21 50.98 -38.38
N THR A 36 -21.15 51.25 -39.14
CA THR A 36 -20.18 52.31 -38.87
C THR A 36 -20.72 53.65 -39.36
N SER A 37 -21.55 54.32 -38.56
CA SER A 37 -21.88 55.74 -38.80
C SER A 37 -20.71 56.64 -38.36
N ASP A 38 -20.66 57.90 -38.83
CA ASP A 38 -19.64 58.91 -38.48
C ASP A 38 -19.50 59.15 -36.95
N ARG A 39 -20.46 58.66 -36.15
CA ARG A 39 -20.45 58.64 -34.69
C ARG A 39 -19.63 57.51 -34.05
N HIS A 40 -19.03 56.58 -34.82
CA HIS A 40 -18.20 55.49 -34.31
C HIS A 40 -16.70 55.81 -34.46
N PRO A 41 -16.07 56.58 -33.54
CA PRO A 41 -14.67 57.01 -33.68
C PRO A 41 -13.66 55.86 -33.75
N GLY A 42 -14.00 54.68 -33.20
CA GLY A 42 -13.07 53.55 -33.10
C GLY A 42 -12.76 52.77 -34.40
N VAL A 43 -13.58 52.85 -35.46
CA VAL A 43 -13.38 52.03 -36.68
C VAL A 43 -12.60 52.77 -37.79
N ARG A 44 -12.65 54.11 -37.83
CA ARG A 44 -11.80 54.92 -38.72
C ARG A 44 -10.44 55.30 -38.09
N SER A 45 -10.23 55.01 -36.80
CA SER A 45 -8.94 55.20 -36.13
C SER A 45 -7.98 54.04 -36.40
N TYR A 46 -6.67 54.32 -36.50
CA TYR A 46 -5.61 53.33 -36.60
C TYR A 46 -5.80 52.16 -35.61
N GLY A 47 -5.64 50.92 -36.07
CA GLY A 47 -5.85 49.71 -35.27
C GLY A 47 -7.32 49.25 -35.12
N GLY A 48 -8.30 50.05 -35.55
CA GLY A 48 -9.72 49.65 -35.62
C GLY A 48 -10.25 49.05 -34.31
N ARG A 49 -10.98 47.92 -34.41
CA ARG A 49 -11.49 47.16 -33.25
C ARG A 49 -10.43 46.29 -32.58
N TRP A 50 -9.34 46.02 -33.28
CA TRP A 50 -8.21 45.17 -32.84
C TRP A 50 -7.33 45.81 -31.77
N LYS A 51 -7.57 47.07 -31.41
CA LYS A 51 -6.89 47.70 -30.27
C LYS A 51 -7.44 47.24 -28.92
N TYR A 52 -8.72 46.82 -28.85
CA TYR A 52 -9.38 46.48 -27.59
C TYR A 52 -9.09 45.03 -27.17
N LEU A 53 -8.65 44.83 -25.92
CA LEU A 53 -8.39 43.50 -25.35
C LEU A 53 -9.67 42.67 -25.26
N THR A 54 -10.83 43.29 -25.03
CA THR A 54 -12.12 42.60 -25.08
C THR A 54 -12.33 41.99 -26.46
N PHE A 55 -12.09 42.78 -27.51
CA PHE A 55 -12.16 42.29 -28.87
C PHE A 55 -11.08 41.23 -29.07
N ILE A 56 -9.85 41.38 -28.57
CA ILE A 56 -8.79 40.36 -28.74
C ILE A 56 -9.08 39.04 -28.01
N ASN A 57 -9.64 39.11 -26.82
CA ASN A 57 -10.11 37.97 -26.04
C ASN A 57 -11.26 37.26 -26.79
N LEU A 58 -12.05 38.00 -27.55
CA LEU A 58 -13.00 37.49 -28.52
C LEU A 58 -12.41 37.30 -29.94
N VAL A 59 -11.14 37.65 -30.21
CA VAL A 59 -10.50 37.81 -31.55
C VAL A 59 -8.95 37.83 -31.47
N GLY A 60 -8.22 36.70 -31.46
CA GLY A 60 -6.74 36.70 -31.45
C GLY A 60 -6.12 36.69 -32.86
N THR A 61 -4.84 37.06 -32.97
CA THR A 61 -4.06 36.96 -34.22
C THR A 61 -2.85 36.04 -34.00
N VAL A 62 -2.57 35.15 -34.95
CA VAL A 62 -1.26 34.51 -35.13
C VAL A 62 -0.73 34.99 -36.49
N LEU A 63 0.47 35.57 -36.51
CA LEU A 63 1.10 36.07 -37.73
C LEU A 63 1.65 34.89 -38.55
N THR A 64 1.11 34.68 -39.75
CA THR A 64 1.78 33.94 -40.84
C THR A 64 1.49 34.62 -42.18
N GLU A 65 2.52 34.79 -43.00
CA GLU A 65 2.62 35.75 -44.12
C GLU A 65 1.72 35.50 -45.35
N SER A 66 0.87 34.47 -45.40
CA SER A 66 0.22 34.10 -46.67
C SER A 66 -1.24 33.62 -46.62
N VAL A 67 -1.93 33.68 -45.48
CA VAL A 67 -3.40 33.54 -45.42
C VAL A 67 -3.95 34.35 -44.26
N ASN A 68 -4.81 35.34 -44.52
CA ASN A 68 -5.56 36.07 -43.48
C ASN A 68 -6.64 35.16 -42.87
N VAL A 69 -6.25 34.21 -42.02
CA VAL A 69 -7.17 33.47 -41.14
C VAL A 69 -7.21 34.14 -39.78
N THR A 70 -8.22 34.98 -39.58
CA THR A 70 -8.56 35.62 -38.29
C THR A 70 -9.04 34.57 -37.30
N ALA A 71 -8.29 34.31 -36.22
CA ALA A 71 -8.55 33.20 -35.31
C ALA A 71 -8.65 33.65 -33.83
N VAL A 72 -9.89 33.72 -33.38
CA VAL A 72 -10.43 34.22 -32.12
C VAL A 72 -9.95 33.52 -30.84
N MET A 73 -9.58 34.21 -29.73
CA MET A 73 -9.07 33.47 -28.55
C MET A 73 -10.08 32.48 -27.93
N GLN A 74 -11.30 32.91 -27.58
CA GLN A 74 -12.32 31.99 -27.02
C GLN A 74 -12.92 31.02 -28.06
N ALA A 75 -13.36 31.50 -29.23
CA ALA A 75 -13.83 30.66 -30.34
C ALA A 75 -12.77 29.73 -30.97
N VAL A 76 -11.48 30.06 -31.00
CA VAL A 76 -10.41 29.11 -31.40
C VAL A 76 -10.29 28.05 -30.34
N PHE A 77 -10.32 28.41 -29.06
CA PHE A 77 -10.34 27.43 -28.00
C PHE A 77 -11.53 26.47 -28.12
N PHE A 78 -12.76 26.99 -28.28
CA PHE A 78 -13.94 26.14 -28.42
C PHE A 78 -14.01 25.41 -29.77
N GLY A 79 -13.48 25.99 -30.85
CA GLY A 79 -13.30 25.32 -32.14
C GLY A 79 -12.28 24.19 -32.07
N LEU A 80 -11.19 24.38 -31.31
CA LEU A 80 -10.22 23.35 -30.97
C LEU A 80 -10.86 22.25 -30.10
N CYS A 81 -11.77 22.59 -29.19
CA CYS A 81 -12.55 21.61 -28.41
C CYS A 81 -13.48 20.80 -29.32
N VAL A 82 -14.20 21.43 -30.25
CA VAL A 82 -15.03 20.74 -31.26
C VAL A 82 -14.17 19.82 -32.12
N LEU A 83 -12.99 20.28 -32.59
CA LEU A 83 -12.07 19.49 -33.40
C LEU A 83 -11.56 18.26 -32.64
N VAL A 84 -11.15 18.44 -31.38
CA VAL A 84 -10.70 17.34 -30.49
C VAL A 84 -11.84 16.33 -30.28
N ASP A 85 -13.05 16.80 -30.01
CA ASP A 85 -14.22 15.93 -29.76
C ASP A 85 -14.61 15.15 -31.03
N VAL A 86 -14.60 15.78 -32.21
CA VAL A 86 -14.87 15.11 -33.50
C VAL A 86 -13.81 14.05 -33.79
N ILE A 87 -12.52 14.35 -33.60
CA ILE A 87 -11.43 13.38 -33.80
C ILE A 87 -11.58 12.19 -32.84
N HIS A 88 -11.93 12.42 -31.58
CA HIS A 88 -12.17 11.35 -30.62
C HIS A 88 -13.39 10.47 -30.94
N ILE A 89 -14.38 10.99 -31.67
CA ILE A 89 -15.56 10.24 -32.11
C ILE A 89 -15.25 9.45 -33.40
N VAL A 90 -14.47 10.03 -34.32
CA VAL A 90 -14.24 9.48 -35.67
C VAL A 90 -13.08 8.48 -35.70
N VAL A 91 -12.05 8.64 -34.85
CA VAL A 91 -10.84 7.79 -34.90
C VAL A 91 -10.99 6.53 -34.04
N PRO A 92 -10.92 5.32 -34.60
CA PRO A 92 -11.02 4.08 -33.84
C PRO A 92 -9.80 3.83 -32.93
N VAL A 93 -10.06 3.27 -31.74
CA VAL A 93 -9.14 3.03 -30.60
C VAL A 93 -7.85 2.27 -30.96
N LYS A 94 -7.77 1.59 -32.11
CA LYS A 94 -6.56 0.89 -32.56
C LYS A 94 -5.50 1.81 -33.17
N GLN A 95 -5.84 3.03 -33.58
CA GLN A 95 -4.93 3.98 -34.24
C GLN A 95 -4.43 5.12 -33.33
N THR A 96 -4.90 5.20 -32.08
CA THR A 96 -4.48 6.19 -31.06
C THR A 96 -3.02 6.05 -30.58
N ARG A 97 -2.22 5.16 -31.19
CA ARG A 97 -0.75 5.14 -31.07
C ARG A 97 -0.06 6.18 -31.95
N SER A 98 -0.75 6.80 -32.91
CA SER A 98 -0.21 7.92 -33.69
C SER A 98 -0.24 9.22 -32.87
N GLY A 99 0.79 10.06 -33.02
CA GLY A 99 1.04 11.21 -32.15
C GLY A 99 0.05 12.39 -32.25
N THR A 100 -0.79 12.44 -33.27
CA THR A 100 -1.66 13.59 -33.63
C THR A 100 -2.83 13.86 -32.65
N PRO A 101 -3.64 12.89 -32.19
CA PRO A 101 -4.69 13.14 -31.18
C PRO A 101 -4.12 13.58 -29.82
N LEU A 102 -2.92 13.10 -29.47
CA LEU A 102 -2.25 13.47 -28.23
C LEU A 102 -1.68 14.89 -28.26
N THR A 103 -1.11 15.34 -29.39
CA THR A 103 -0.63 16.72 -29.55
C THR A 103 -1.77 17.73 -29.53
N LEU A 104 -2.92 17.41 -30.16
CA LEU A 104 -4.07 18.31 -30.17
C LEU A 104 -4.69 18.49 -28.77
N THR A 105 -4.78 17.42 -27.99
CA THR A 105 -5.26 17.47 -26.60
C THR A 105 -4.32 18.29 -25.71
N LYS A 106 -2.99 18.13 -25.89
CA LYS A 106 -1.99 18.95 -25.19
C LYS A 106 -2.07 20.42 -25.59
N ALA A 107 -2.29 20.71 -26.87
CA ALA A 107 -2.46 22.07 -27.37
C ALA A 107 -3.71 22.74 -26.77
N ARG A 108 -4.83 22.02 -26.73
CA ARG A 108 -6.08 22.46 -26.10
C ARG A 108 -5.87 22.83 -24.63
N ASP A 109 -5.27 21.91 -23.86
CA ASP A 109 -5.04 22.14 -22.43
C ASP A 109 -4.08 23.29 -22.17
N PHE A 110 -3.00 23.40 -22.97
CA PHE A 110 -2.07 24.52 -22.87
C PHE A 110 -2.78 25.85 -23.16
N TYR A 111 -3.59 25.91 -24.22
CA TYR A 111 -4.31 27.11 -24.61
C TYR A 111 -5.32 27.55 -23.55
N PHE A 112 -6.10 26.61 -23.02
CA PHE A 112 -7.08 26.89 -21.96
C PHE A 112 -6.41 27.50 -20.73
N THR A 113 -5.36 26.83 -20.26
CA THR A 113 -4.74 27.12 -18.97
C THR A 113 -3.87 28.37 -18.98
N VAL A 114 -3.21 28.66 -20.11
CA VAL A 114 -2.30 29.80 -20.25
C VAL A 114 -3.02 31.05 -20.76
N LEU A 115 -3.92 30.93 -21.74
CA LEU A 115 -4.52 32.07 -22.43
C LEU A 115 -6.01 32.23 -22.13
N ALA A 116 -6.84 31.25 -22.50
CA ALA A 116 -8.30 31.42 -22.50
C ALA A 116 -8.87 31.73 -21.10
N PHE A 117 -8.43 30.99 -20.08
CA PHE A 117 -8.93 31.19 -18.71
C PHE A 117 -8.38 32.45 -18.03
N PRO A 118 -7.05 32.69 -17.94
CA PRO A 118 -6.52 33.85 -17.22
C PRO A 118 -6.89 35.18 -17.88
N VAL A 119 -6.81 35.28 -19.22
CA VAL A 119 -7.16 36.51 -19.95
C VAL A 119 -8.66 36.75 -19.92
N GLY A 120 -9.48 35.71 -20.08
CA GLY A 120 -10.94 35.82 -19.97
C GLY A 120 -11.40 36.30 -18.59
N THR A 121 -10.78 35.77 -17.54
CA THR A 121 -11.04 36.20 -16.15
C THR A 121 -10.58 37.64 -15.93
N PHE A 122 -9.42 38.03 -16.49
CA PHE A 122 -8.91 39.40 -16.40
C PHE A 122 -9.85 40.40 -17.08
N VAL A 123 -10.32 40.12 -18.30
CA VAL A 123 -11.26 40.99 -19.02
C VAL A 123 -12.57 41.16 -18.24
N PHE A 124 -13.14 40.07 -17.71
CA PHE A 124 -14.33 40.13 -16.86
C PHE A 124 -14.09 41.00 -15.62
N ALA A 125 -13.05 40.71 -14.85
CA ALA A 125 -12.80 41.37 -13.56
C ALA A 125 -12.44 42.85 -13.73
N SER A 126 -11.53 43.16 -14.65
CA SER A 126 -11.06 44.54 -14.88
C SER A 126 -12.15 45.43 -15.47
N PHE A 127 -12.92 44.93 -16.44
CA PHE A 127 -14.02 45.69 -17.04
C PHE A 127 -15.06 46.08 -16.00
N TRP A 128 -15.60 45.11 -15.24
CA TRP A 128 -16.64 45.40 -14.26
C TRP A 128 -16.13 46.22 -13.08
N THR A 129 -14.89 46.02 -12.64
CA THR A 129 -14.28 46.86 -11.59
C THR A 129 -14.23 48.32 -12.04
N LEU A 130 -13.68 48.60 -13.23
CA LEU A 130 -13.59 49.96 -13.76
C LEU A 130 -14.97 50.54 -14.10
N TYR A 131 -15.87 49.74 -14.65
CA TYR A 131 -17.23 50.14 -15.01
C TYR A 131 -18.02 50.60 -13.77
N THR A 132 -17.92 49.85 -12.66
CA THR A 132 -18.60 50.20 -11.39
C THR A 132 -17.95 51.39 -10.68
N TYR A 133 -16.63 51.56 -10.80
CA TYR A 133 -15.92 52.69 -10.20
C TYR A 133 -16.22 54.00 -10.94
N ASN A 134 -15.92 54.03 -12.24
CA ASN A 134 -16.32 55.11 -13.13
C ASN A 134 -16.35 54.60 -14.56
N ARG A 135 -17.57 54.38 -15.04
CA ARG A 135 -17.87 53.87 -16.37
C ARG A 135 -17.15 54.62 -17.51
N GLU A 136 -17.01 55.94 -17.44
CA GLU A 136 -16.40 56.74 -18.53
C GLU A 136 -14.92 56.38 -18.77
N LEU A 137 -14.26 55.72 -17.81
CA LEU A 137 -12.86 55.30 -17.92
C LEU A 137 -12.65 54.10 -18.85
N VAL A 138 -13.69 53.29 -19.09
CA VAL A 138 -13.61 52.03 -19.85
C VAL A 138 -14.71 51.88 -20.90
N TYR A 139 -15.91 52.41 -20.65
CA TYR A 139 -17.07 52.26 -21.53
C TYR A 139 -17.95 53.54 -21.52
N PRO A 140 -17.55 54.60 -22.25
CA PRO A 140 -18.27 55.86 -22.28
C PRO A 140 -19.75 55.76 -22.71
N LYS A 141 -20.59 56.71 -22.28
CA LYS A 141 -22.06 56.67 -22.55
C LYS A 141 -22.44 56.62 -24.03
N PHE A 142 -21.67 57.27 -24.91
CA PHE A 142 -21.96 57.26 -26.35
C PHE A 142 -21.91 55.84 -26.97
N LEU A 143 -21.25 54.87 -26.31
CA LEU A 143 -21.22 53.48 -26.77
C LEU A 143 -22.56 52.75 -26.57
N ASP A 144 -23.46 53.22 -25.70
CA ASP A 144 -24.80 52.61 -25.54
C ASP A 144 -25.68 52.76 -26.79
N GLU A 145 -25.48 53.83 -27.55
CA GLU A 145 -26.18 54.05 -28.82
C GLU A 145 -25.65 53.14 -29.95
N ILE A 146 -24.45 52.56 -29.76
CA ILE A 146 -23.70 51.84 -30.79
C ILE A 146 -23.69 50.33 -30.52
N ILE A 147 -23.48 49.92 -29.27
CA ILE A 147 -23.31 48.52 -28.86
C ILE A 147 -24.51 48.13 -28.01
N PRO A 148 -25.39 47.24 -28.50
CA PRO A 148 -26.52 46.76 -27.73
C PRO A 148 -26.10 46.14 -26.40
N ILE A 149 -26.92 46.33 -25.37
CA ILE A 149 -26.67 45.84 -24.00
C ILE A 149 -26.34 44.34 -23.97
N TRP A 150 -27.07 43.53 -24.74
CA TRP A 150 -26.84 42.09 -24.81
C TRP A 150 -25.44 41.75 -25.35
N LEU A 151 -24.96 42.52 -26.33
CA LEU A 151 -23.66 42.32 -26.95
C LEU A 151 -22.56 42.73 -25.97
N ASN A 152 -22.75 43.81 -25.22
CA ASN A 152 -21.84 44.19 -24.14
C ASN A 152 -21.71 43.06 -23.09
N HIS A 153 -22.83 42.46 -22.67
CA HIS A 153 -22.80 41.31 -21.76
C HIS A 153 -22.17 40.06 -22.38
N ALA A 154 -22.42 39.79 -23.67
CA ALA A 154 -21.77 38.69 -24.38
C ALA A 154 -20.24 38.84 -24.36
N MET A 155 -19.75 40.08 -24.51
CA MET A 155 -18.33 40.41 -24.59
C MET A 155 -17.62 40.55 -23.23
N HIS A 156 -18.33 40.79 -22.13
CA HIS A 156 -17.70 41.08 -20.83
C HIS A 156 -18.22 40.26 -19.67
N THR A 157 -19.37 39.57 -19.80
CA THR A 157 -20.00 38.78 -18.73
C THR A 157 -20.01 37.30 -19.06
N VAL A 158 -20.54 36.94 -20.23
CA VAL A 158 -20.83 35.56 -20.62
C VAL A 158 -19.56 34.71 -20.77
N ILE A 159 -18.40 35.33 -20.99
CA ILE A 159 -17.09 34.65 -21.07
C ILE A 159 -16.79 33.84 -19.80
N MET A 160 -17.06 34.39 -18.62
CA MET A 160 -16.66 33.73 -17.37
C MET A 160 -17.50 32.47 -17.07
N PRO A 161 -18.85 32.50 -17.14
CA PRO A 161 -19.66 31.29 -17.02
C PRO A 161 -19.28 30.20 -18.03
N LEU A 162 -19.00 30.55 -19.29
CA LEU A 162 -18.63 29.57 -20.32
C LEU A 162 -17.27 28.91 -20.04
N LEU A 163 -16.28 29.66 -19.57
CA LEU A 163 -14.99 29.13 -19.13
C LEU A 163 -15.11 28.23 -17.89
N LEU A 164 -16.01 28.57 -16.95
CA LEU A 164 -16.30 27.73 -15.78
C LEU A 164 -17.01 26.43 -16.17
N VAL A 165 -17.96 26.49 -17.11
CA VAL A 165 -18.60 25.31 -17.69
C VAL A 165 -17.58 24.42 -18.36
N GLN A 166 -16.67 24.98 -19.17
CA GLN A 166 -15.58 24.22 -19.77
C GLN A 166 -14.73 23.48 -18.73
N MET A 167 -14.29 24.21 -17.70
CA MET A 167 -13.47 23.67 -16.63
C MET A 167 -14.22 22.62 -15.80
N PHE A 168 -15.55 22.66 -15.76
CA PHE A 168 -16.39 21.62 -15.16
C PHE A 168 -16.53 20.40 -16.07
N LEU A 169 -16.57 20.57 -17.39
CA LEU A 169 -16.78 19.49 -18.37
C LEU A 169 -15.54 18.64 -18.59
N GLN A 170 -14.35 19.27 -18.59
CA GLN A 170 -13.07 18.58 -18.84
C GLN A 170 -11.97 18.95 -17.83
N ASN A 171 -11.16 17.95 -17.44
CA ASN A 171 -9.97 18.17 -16.63
C ASN A 171 -8.82 18.67 -17.52
N HIS A 172 -8.35 19.89 -17.27
CA HIS A 172 -7.24 20.46 -18.02
C HIS A 172 -5.90 20.25 -17.33
N LYS A 173 -4.90 19.78 -18.08
CA LYS A 173 -3.54 19.61 -17.55
C LYS A 173 -2.74 20.91 -17.63
N TYR A 174 -2.46 21.52 -16.48
CA TYR A 174 -1.64 22.72 -16.39
C TYR A 174 -0.16 22.43 -16.70
N PRO A 175 0.54 23.28 -17.47
CA PRO A 175 2.00 23.22 -17.61
C PRO A 175 2.70 23.66 -16.31
N SER A 176 4.01 23.46 -16.22
CA SER A 176 4.82 23.96 -15.10
C SER A 176 4.59 25.46 -14.90
N ARG A 177 4.43 25.90 -13.64
CA ARG A 177 4.12 27.30 -13.29
C ARG A 177 5.03 28.32 -13.97
N THR A 178 6.33 28.04 -14.04
CA THR A 178 7.31 28.88 -14.72
C THR A 178 6.98 29.07 -16.20
N LYS A 179 6.78 27.97 -16.94
CA LYS A 179 6.40 27.97 -18.36
C LYS A 179 5.04 28.63 -18.62
N GLY A 180 4.05 28.38 -17.75
CA GLY A 180 2.72 28.96 -17.89
C GLY A 180 2.73 30.48 -17.66
N ILE A 181 3.35 30.92 -16.56
CA ILE A 181 3.46 32.35 -16.21
C ILE A 181 4.36 33.08 -17.21
N SER A 182 5.46 32.47 -17.69
CA SER A 182 6.33 33.11 -18.70
C SER A 182 5.61 33.33 -20.03
N ALA A 183 4.81 32.36 -20.47
CA ALA A 183 4.02 32.50 -21.69
C ALA A 183 2.92 33.58 -21.55
N LEU A 184 2.30 33.66 -20.37
CA LEU A 184 1.31 34.70 -20.07
C LEU A 184 1.92 36.10 -19.97
N ALA A 185 3.12 36.20 -19.38
CA ALA A 185 3.90 37.44 -19.34
C ALA A 185 4.31 37.90 -20.74
N LEU A 186 4.73 36.96 -21.61
CA LEU A 186 5.03 37.27 -23.02
C LEU A 186 3.79 37.82 -23.75
N PHE A 187 2.62 37.21 -23.56
CA PHE A 187 1.36 37.72 -24.11
C PHE A 187 1.06 39.13 -23.62
N ALA A 188 1.21 39.39 -22.31
CA ALA A 188 0.99 40.71 -21.74
C ALA A 188 1.93 41.77 -22.36
N VAL A 189 3.22 41.46 -22.49
CA VAL A 189 4.21 42.36 -23.12
C VAL A 189 3.85 42.66 -24.58
N LEU A 190 3.46 41.64 -25.35
CA LEU A 190 3.06 41.83 -26.75
C LEU A 190 1.83 42.73 -26.87
N TYR A 191 0.81 42.52 -26.03
CA TYR A 191 -0.39 43.35 -26.04
C TYR A 191 -0.11 44.79 -25.59
N LEU A 192 0.71 44.98 -24.56
CA LEU A 192 1.09 46.31 -24.09
C LEU A 192 1.90 47.08 -25.15
N SER A 193 2.84 46.42 -25.82
CA SER A 193 3.58 47.00 -26.94
C SER A 193 2.64 47.41 -28.08
N TRP A 194 1.60 46.61 -28.37
CA TRP A 194 0.56 46.97 -29.34
C TRP A 194 -0.25 48.21 -28.92
N VAL A 195 -0.66 48.30 -27.66
CA VAL A 195 -1.38 49.47 -27.13
C VAL A 195 -0.54 50.75 -27.24
N LEU A 196 0.75 50.68 -26.88
CA LEU A 196 1.68 51.81 -26.98
C LEU A 196 1.94 52.20 -28.44
N TRP A 197 2.06 51.23 -29.33
CA TRP A 197 2.20 51.47 -30.77
C TRP A 197 0.98 52.18 -31.36
N VAL A 198 -0.24 51.75 -31.00
CA VAL A 198 -1.48 52.40 -31.47
C VAL A 198 -1.52 53.86 -31.02
N HIS A 199 -1.12 54.16 -29.78
CA HIS A 199 -1.01 55.53 -29.30
C HIS A 199 0.04 56.32 -30.09
N GLN A 200 1.24 55.77 -30.30
CA GLN A 200 2.30 56.42 -31.06
C GLN A 200 1.90 56.72 -32.51
N ALA A 201 1.17 55.80 -33.15
CA ALA A 201 0.79 55.91 -34.56
C ALA A 201 -0.45 56.78 -34.81
N SER A 202 -1.30 57.01 -33.80
CA SER A 202 -2.58 57.71 -33.98
C SER A 202 -2.87 58.85 -33.02
N GLY A 203 -2.05 59.03 -31.98
CA GLY A 203 -2.27 60.01 -30.92
C GLY A 203 -3.47 59.70 -30.01
N ILE A 204 -4.08 58.52 -30.13
CA ILE A 204 -5.29 58.15 -29.38
C ILE A 204 -4.96 56.99 -28.43
N TRP A 205 -5.37 57.14 -27.16
CA TRP A 205 -5.30 56.05 -26.19
C TRP A 205 -6.40 55.00 -26.44
N VAL A 206 -6.03 53.73 -26.34
CA VAL A 206 -6.95 52.59 -26.52
C VAL A 206 -8.08 52.62 -25.49
N TYR A 207 -7.76 52.96 -24.24
CA TYR A 207 -8.72 53.09 -23.15
C TYR A 207 -8.69 54.51 -22.59
N PRO A 208 -9.86 55.16 -22.36
CA PRO A 208 -9.92 56.53 -21.84
C PRO A 208 -9.14 56.76 -20.54
N ILE A 209 -9.08 55.75 -19.65
CA ILE A 209 -8.28 55.82 -18.41
C ILE A 209 -6.81 56.18 -18.65
N MET A 210 -6.21 55.72 -19.75
CA MET A 210 -4.78 55.96 -20.03
C MET A 210 -4.48 57.42 -20.34
N ALA A 211 -5.46 58.17 -20.87
CA ALA A 211 -5.33 59.61 -21.14
C ALA A 211 -5.36 60.45 -19.85
N HIS A 212 -5.91 59.91 -18.76
CA HIS A 212 -6.05 60.61 -17.48
C HIS A 212 -4.89 60.34 -16.52
N LEU A 213 -3.95 59.47 -16.90
CA LEU A 213 -2.82 59.08 -16.06
C LEU A 213 -1.55 59.84 -16.46
N SER A 214 -0.76 60.23 -15.46
CA SER A 214 0.61 60.72 -15.70
C SER A 214 1.48 59.61 -16.28
N PRO A 215 2.65 59.90 -16.89
CA PRO A 215 3.55 58.85 -17.39
C PRO A 215 3.93 57.82 -16.32
N VAL A 216 4.14 58.27 -15.07
CA VAL A 216 4.40 57.39 -13.92
C VAL A 216 3.15 56.57 -13.56
N GLY A 217 1.98 57.21 -13.52
CA GLY A 217 0.71 56.53 -13.26
C GLY A 217 0.39 55.47 -14.32
N LEU A 218 0.72 55.73 -15.58
CA LEU A 218 0.56 54.78 -16.69
C LEU A 218 1.48 53.57 -16.51
N CYS A 219 2.77 53.77 -16.20
CA CYS A 219 3.70 52.67 -15.92
C CYS A 219 3.22 51.81 -14.75
N LEU A 220 2.74 52.41 -13.67
CA LEU A 220 2.19 51.69 -12.52
C LEU A 220 0.92 50.91 -12.88
N PHE A 221 0.02 51.52 -13.66
CA PHE A 221 -1.22 50.90 -14.11
C PHE A 221 -0.95 49.69 -15.02
N LEU A 222 -0.08 49.83 -16.03
CA LEU A 222 0.27 48.75 -16.95
C LEU A 222 1.07 47.63 -16.26
N GLY A 223 1.98 47.99 -15.36
CA GLY A 223 2.74 47.04 -14.55
C GLY A 223 1.83 46.25 -13.60
N GLY A 224 0.91 46.93 -12.91
CA GLY A 224 -0.09 46.32 -12.04
C GLY A 224 -1.02 45.37 -12.80
N ALA A 225 -1.54 45.79 -13.95
CA ALA A 225 -2.36 44.95 -14.83
C ALA A 225 -1.60 43.68 -15.25
N SER A 226 -0.33 43.80 -15.64
CA SER A 226 0.50 42.64 -16.02
C SER A 226 0.76 41.70 -14.85
N LEU A 227 1.02 42.24 -13.66
CA LEU A 227 1.28 41.45 -12.45
C LEU A 227 0.05 40.65 -12.00
N THR A 228 -1.16 41.19 -12.21
CA THR A 228 -2.42 40.51 -11.84
C THR A 228 -2.69 39.23 -12.63
N MET A 229 -2.03 39.03 -13.77
CA MET A 229 -2.18 37.83 -14.60
C MET A 229 -1.68 36.55 -13.92
N ALA A 230 -0.61 36.64 -13.11
CA ALA A 230 -0.03 35.49 -12.43
C ALA A 230 -0.97 34.89 -11.34
N PRO A 231 -1.59 35.70 -10.44
CA PRO A 231 -2.64 35.22 -9.56
C PRO A 231 -3.82 34.55 -10.28
N LEU A 232 -4.22 35.04 -11.45
CA LEU A 232 -5.32 34.45 -12.23
C LEU A 232 -4.98 33.07 -12.79
N TYR A 233 -3.73 32.86 -13.23
CA TYR A 233 -3.24 31.53 -13.61
C TYR A 233 -3.31 30.55 -12.42
N LEU A 234 -2.83 30.96 -11.25
CA LEU A 234 -2.87 30.16 -10.03
C LEU A 234 -4.29 29.88 -9.55
N LEU A 235 -5.20 30.84 -9.71
CA LEU A 235 -6.62 30.68 -9.42
C LEU A 235 -7.23 29.59 -10.30
N GLY A 236 -6.92 29.59 -11.61
CA GLY A 236 -7.37 28.56 -12.53
C GLY A 236 -6.86 27.17 -12.14
N GLU A 237 -5.56 27.04 -11.84
CA GLU A 237 -4.95 25.79 -11.37
C GLU A 237 -5.70 25.25 -10.14
N LYS A 238 -5.96 26.12 -9.16
CA LYS A 238 -6.67 25.76 -7.93
C LYS A 238 -8.13 25.35 -8.18
N LEU A 239 -8.86 26.07 -9.04
CA LEU A 239 -10.25 25.75 -9.38
C LEU A 239 -10.36 24.43 -10.14
N ASN A 240 -9.48 24.18 -11.11
CA ASN A 240 -9.45 22.93 -11.87
C ASN A 240 -9.15 21.73 -10.94
N LEU A 241 -8.18 21.86 -10.04
CA LEU A 241 -7.89 20.83 -9.02
C LEU A 241 -9.07 20.60 -8.07
N MET A 242 -9.74 21.67 -7.63
CA MET A 242 -10.90 21.59 -6.76
C MET A 242 -12.06 20.83 -7.42
N MET A 243 -12.28 21.01 -8.72
CA MET A 243 -13.35 20.32 -9.44
C MET A 243 -13.00 18.86 -9.78
N TRP A 244 -11.75 18.56 -10.14
CA TRP A 244 -11.40 17.25 -10.70
C TRP A 244 -10.73 16.26 -9.73
N SER A 245 -10.42 16.67 -8.51
CA SER A 245 -9.89 15.78 -7.45
C SER A 245 -10.89 14.73 -6.92
N THR A 246 -12.01 14.51 -7.62
CA THR A 246 -13.15 13.70 -7.14
C THR A 246 -13.51 12.46 -7.98
N THR A 247 -12.73 12.09 -9.00
CA THR A 247 -13.12 10.99 -9.92
C THR A 247 -12.00 9.97 -10.13
N VAL A 248 -11.88 9.03 -9.19
CA VAL A 248 -11.40 7.66 -9.44
C VAL A 248 -12.25 6.70 -8.58
N THR A 249 -13.09 5.91 -9.27
CA THR A 249 -13.73 4.63 -8.90
C THR A 249 -14.61 4.51 -7.64
N GLY A 250 -15.92 4.36 -7.85
CA GLY A 250 -16.78 3.30 -7.27
C GLY A 250 -17.09 3.27 -5.77
N SER A 251 -16.29 3.91 -4.92
CA SER A 251 -16.59 4.12 -3.50
C SER A 251 -16.89 5.60 -3.29
N ARG A 252 -17.86 5.94 -2.43
CA ARG A 252 -18.10 7.34 -2.05
C ARG A 252 -16.84 7.87 -1.36
N VAL A 253 -16.00 8.58 -2.10
CA VAL A 253 -14.77 9.17 -1.57
C VAL A 253 -15.14 10.02 -0.35
N PRO A 254 -14.65 9.68 0.86
CA PRO A 254 -14.99 10.41 2.07
C PRO A 254 -14.53 11.85 1.93
N ARG A 255 -15.44 12.80 2.17
CA ARG A 255 -15.14 14.24 2.22
C ARG A 255 -14.87 14.68 3.66
N ALA A 256 -14.15 15.78 3.83
CA ALA A 256 -14.06 16.44 5.13
C ALA A 256 -15.45 16.86 5.60
N LYS A 257 -15.67 16.81 6.91
CA LYS A 257 -16.97 17.17 7.51
C LYS A 257 -17.09 18.68 7.70
N TYR A 258 -15.98 19.35 8.00
CA TYR A 258 -15.98 20.81 8.09
C TYR A 258 -15.85 21.46 6.72
N THR A 259 -16.49 22.62 6.56
CA THR A 259 -16.32 23.48 5.39
C THR A 259 -14.95 24.17 5.47
N MET A 260 -14.40 24.59 4.31
CA MET A 260 -13.12 25.31 4.27
C MET A 260 -13.11 26.54 5.19
N VAL A 261 -14.20 27.30 5.21
CA VAL A 261 -14.37 28.48 6.08
C VAL A 261 -14.46 28.06 7.55
N GLY A 262 -15.21 26.99 7.85
CA GLY A 262 -15.33 26.46 9.21
C GLY A 262 -14.01 25.92 9.77
N GLU A 263 -13.15 25.34 8.94
CA GLU A 263 -11.80 24.92 9.35
C GLU A 263 -10.91 26.14 9.60
N ALA A 264 -10.86 27.10 8.67
CA ALA A 264 -10.03 28.30 8.80
C ALA A 264 -10.40 29.12 10.03
N LEU A 265 -11.70 29.29 10.31
CA LEU A 265 -12.18 30.03 11.48
C LEU A 265 -11.68 29.42 12.79
N ARG A 266 -11.65 28.08 12.91
CA ARG A 266 -11.20 27.39 14.13
C ARG A 266 -9.72 27.58 14.45
N TYR A 267 -8.88 27.76 13.43
CA TYR A 267 -7.46 28.08 13.64
C TYR A 267 -7.23 29.53 14.08
N VAL A 268 -8.18 30.42 13.82
CA VAL A 268 -8.08 31.86 14.12
C VAL A 268 -8.76 32.22 15.44
N ILE A 269 -9.68 31.39 15.95
CA ILE A 269 -10.34 31.62 17.24
C ILE A 269 -9.30 31.57 18.38
N PRO A 270 -9.19 32.65 19.19
CA PRO A 270 -8.30 32.69 20.35
C PRO A 270 -8.52 31.52 21.29
N CYS A 271 -7.44 30.96 21.84
CA CYS A 271 -7.45 29.75 22.67
C CYS A 271 -8.54 29.76 23.77
N HIS A 272 -8.71 30.88 24.47
CA HIS A 272 -9.69 31.04 25.55
C HIS A 272 -11.17 30.99 25.07
N MET A 273 -11.44 31.23 23.78
CA MET A 273 -12.80 31.19 23.21
C MET A 273 -13.10 29.87 22.48
N GLN A 274 -12.09 29.02 22.26
CA GLN A 274 -12.25 27.77 21.49
C GLN A 274 -13.26 26.81 22.12
N CYS A 275 -13.28 26.73 23.46
CA CYS A 275 -14.21 25.88 24.19
C CYS A 275 -15.65 26.40 24.06
N SER A 276 -15.89 27.67 24.39
CA SER A 276 -17.22 28.29 24.34
C SER A 276 -17.83 28.26 22.93
N MET A 277 -17.05 28.63 21.91
CA MET A 277 -17.55 28.68 20.52
C MET A 277 -17.54 27.33 19.80
N GLY A 278 -16.70 26.39 20.23
CA GLY A 278 -16.49 25.11 19.55
C GLY A 278 -17.24 23.94 20.19
N CYS A 279 -17.05 23.73 21.50
CA CYS A 279 -17.56 22.59 22.26
C CYS A 279 -18.82 22.91 23.08
N GLY A 280 -19.07 24.19 23.39
CA GLY A 280 -20.13 24.65 24.29
C GLY A 280 -19.64 25.04 25.70
N GLY A 281 -18.32 25.11 25.92
CA GLY A 281 -17.71 25.47 27.21
C GLY A 281 -18.13 24.52 28.33
N GLN A 282 -18.56 25.07 29.46
CA GLN A 282 -19.01 24.28 30.62
C GLN A 282 -20.14 23.29 30.28
N ALA A 283 -21.00 23.65 29.32
CA ALA A 283 -22.10 22.80 28.84
C ALA A 283 -21.67 21.91 27.64
N CYS A 284 -20.40 21.48 27.60
CA CYS A 284 -19.90 20.64 26.53
C CYS A 284 -20.67 19.32 26.47
N LYS A 285 -21.35 19.07 25.34
CA LYS A 285 -22.15 17.86 25.16
C LYS A 285 -21.38 16.54 25.25
N TYR A 286 -20.06 16.56 25.06
CA TYR A 286 -19.22 15.35 25.14
C TYR A 286 -18.77 15.04 26.57
N GLU A 287 -18.98 15.97 27.50
CA GLU A 287 -18.71 15.82 28.93
C GLU A 287 -19.99 15.44 29.72
N ASP A 288 -21.15 15.47 29.07
CA ASP A 288 -22.43 15.14 29.70
C ASP A 288 -23.08 13.91 29.05
N PRO A 289 -23.18 12.77 29.77
CA PRO A 289 -23.77 11.53 29.26
C PRO A 289 -25.24 11.65 28.87
N SER A 290 -25.99 12.61 29.41
CA SER A 290 -27.43 12.78 29.17
C SER A 290 -27.75 13.16 27.71
N HIS A 291 -26.78 13.70 26.97
CA HIS A 291 -26.92 14.06 25.57
C HIS A 291 -26.86 12.87 24.60
N TRP A 292 -26.54 11.66 25.10
CA TRP A 292 -26.30 10.49 24.27
C TRP A 292 -27.23 9.34 24.63
N THR A 293 -27.75 8.67 23.60
CA THR A 293 -28.56 7.46 23.74
C THR A 293 -27.69 6.27 24.17
N GLU A 294 -28.29 5.22 24.74
CA GLU A 294 -27.54 4.07 25.28
C GLU A 294 -26.71 3.35 24.19
N ASP A 295 -27.17 3.31 22.94
CA ASP A 295 -26.44 2.74 21.79
C ASP A 295 -25.14 3.49 21.46
N LYS A 296 -25.00 4.74 21.92
CA LYS A 296 -23.82 5.59 21.74
C LYS A 296 -22.94 5.65 22.99
N GLN A 297 -23.20 4.78 23.95
CA GLN A 297 -22.48 4.65 25.20
C GLN A 297 -22.06 3.20 25.40
N ALA A 298 -21.17 2.71 24.52
CA ALA A 298 -20.58 1.38 24.63
C ALA A 298 -19.98 1.12 26.03
N ILE A 299 -19.41 2.16 26.63
CA ILE A 299 -19.19 2.28 28.07
C ILE A 299 -20.22 3.28 28.59
N ARG A 300 -21.05 2.86 29.56
CA ARG A 300 -22.08 3.72 30.15
C ARG A 300 -21.44 4.91 30.85
N GLY A 301 -21.96 6.10 30.60
CA GLY A 301 -21.40 7.35 31.12
C GLY A 301 -20.42 8.03 30.16
N ILE A 302 -20.06 7.44 29.02
CA ILE A 302 -19.11 8.03 28.07
C ILE A 302 -19.61 7.89 26.64
N TYR A 303 -19.55 8.96 25.85
CA TYR A 303 -19.83 8.89 24.41
C TYR A 303 -18.78 8.02 23.70
N SER A 304 -19.13 6.76 23.43
CA SER A 304 -18.18 5.70 23.08
C SER A 304 -18.80 4.68 22.11
N SER A 305 -17.96 4.14 21.22
CA SER A 305 -18.39 3.24 20.15
C SER A 305 -17.28 2.24 19.80
N TRP A 306 -17.62 0.96 19.70
CA TRP A 306 -16.72 -0.07 19.20
C TRP A 306 -16.53 0.10 17.68
N ILE A 307 -15.28 0.28 17.25
CA ILE A 307 -14.92 0.37 15.82
C ILE A 307 -14.69 -1.04 15.27
N THR A 308 -14.03 -1.88 16.06
CA THR A 308 -13.90 -3.34 15.87
C THR A 308 -14.18 -4.01 17.22
N ASP A 309 -14.12 -5.34 17.29
CA ASP A 309 -14.37 -6.09 18.53
C ASP A 309 -13.35 -5.78 19.64
N ASP A 310 -12.18 -5.25 19.27
CA ASP A 310 -11.05 -4.98 20.17
C ASP A 310 -10.68 -3.49 20.28
N LEU A 311 -11.27 -2.62 19.46
CA LEU A 311 -10.95 -1.19 19.41
C LEU A 311 -12.15 -0.33 19.80
N LEU A 312 -12.03 0.35 20.94
CA LEU A 312 -13.02 1.29 21.43
C LEU A 312 -12.59 2.74 21.13
N ALA A 313 -13.45 3.50 20.47
CA ALA A 313 -13.31 4.95 20.34
C ALA A 313 -14.21 5.66 21.36
N MET A 314 -13.66 6.57 22.16
CA MET A 314 -14.43 7.26 23.20
C MET A 314 -14.08 8.74 23.34
N ALA A 315 -15.00 9.51 23.93
CA ALA A 315 -14.69 10.83 24.48
C ALA A 315 -13.82 10.68 25.76
N ARG A 316 -13.14 11.75 26.18
CA ARG A 316 -12.40 11.71 27.44
C ARG A 316 -13.34 11.47 28.63
N PRO A 317 -12.95 10.64 29.61
CA PRO A 317 -13.67 10.55 30.88
C PRO A 317 -13.35 11.74 31.78
N SER A 318 -14.06 11.87 32.90
CA SER A 318 -13.70 12.75 34.02
C SER A 318 -13.71 11.95 35.32
N THR A 319 -12.99 12.41 36.36
CA THR A 319 -12.97 11.72 37.67
C THR A 319 -14.38 11.46 38.19
N GLU A 320 -15.26 12.47 38.11
CA GLU A 320 -16.66 12.34 38.53
C GLU A 320 -17.43 11.28 37.73
N ILE A 321 -17.24 11.20 36.42
CA ILE A 321 -17.89 10.18 35.57
C ILE A 321 -17.33 8.79 35.88
N ILE A 322 -16.01 8.70 36.11
CA ILE A 322 -15.34 7.43 36.45
C ILE A 322 -15.95 6.83 37.71
N GLU A 323 -16.13 7.64 38.75
CA GLU A 323 -16.73 7.21 40.02
C GLU A 323 -18.24 6.94 39.88
N LYS A 324 -18.98 7.88 39.28
CA LYS A 324 -20.44 7.82 39.18
C LYS A 324 -20.95 6.61 38.40
N PHE A 325 -20.23 6.20 37.35
CA PHE A 325 -20.64 5.10 36.48
C PHE A 325 -19.76 3.86 36.63
N ASP A 326 -18.84 3.84 37.58
CA ASP A 326 -17.90 2.73 37.80
C ASP A 326 -17.19 2.31 36.51
N ILE A 327 -16.56 3.28 35.85
CA ILE A 327 -15.97 3.10 34.52
C ILE A 327 -14.84 2.07 34.53
N ILE A 328 -14.07 2.00 35.63
CA ILE A 328 -12.96 1.06 35.76
C ILE A 328 -13.46 -0.38 35.72
N ASP A 329 -14.51 -0.71 36.47
CA ASP A 329 -15.11 -2.04 36.43
C ASP A 329 -15.70 -2.36 35.06
N GLN A 330 -16.36 -1.39 34.40
CA GLN A 330 -16.83 -1.57 33.02
C GLN A 330 -15.67 -1.90 32.06
N PHE A 331 -14.52 -1.22 32.20
CA PHE A 331 -13.35 -1.47 31.36
C PHE A 331 -12.83 -2.90 31.57
N LEU A 332 -12.71 -3.33 32.83
CA LEU A 332 -12.26 -4.68 33.17
C LEU A 332 -13.22 -5.74 32.63
N ARG A 333 -14.54 -5.56 32.78
CA ARG A 333 -15.57 -6.46 32.24
C ARG A 333 -15.56 -6.55 30.71
N CYS A 334 -15.26 -5.44 30.04
CA CYS A 334 -15.11 -5.43 28.59
C CYS A 334 -13.77 -6.01 28.10
N GLY A 335 -12.83 -6.34 29.00
CA GLY A 335 -11.50 -6.81 28.64
C GLY A 335 -10.57 -5.71 28.11
N LEU A 336 -10.86 -4.43 28.44
CA LEU A 336 -9.99 -3.31 28.11
C LEU A 336 -8.74 -3.36 28.99
N LYS A 337 -7.57 -3.47 28.36
CA LYS A 337 -6.27 -3.52 29.03
C LYS A 337 -5.42 -2.29 28.77
N THR A 338 -5.76 -1.49 27.75
CA THR A 338 -4.98 -0.31 27.38
C THR A 338 -5.85 0.90 27.11
N VAL A 339 -5.44 2.07 27.59
CA VAL A 339 -5.99 3.39 27.26
C VAL A 339 -4.94 4.23 26.58
N ILE A 340 -5.30 4.78 25.42
CA ILE A 340 -4.47 5.70 24.64
C ILE A 340 -5.11 7.09 24.65
N ASN A 341 -4.43 8.02 25.32
CA ASN A 341 -4.79 9.42 25.37
C ASN A 341 -4.01 10.21 24.31
N LEU A 342 -4.72 10.98 23.49
CA LEU A 342 -4.16 11.83 22.44
C LEU A 342 -4.09 13.32 22.79
N GLN A 343 -4.48 13.68 24.01
CA GLN A 343 -4.58 15.07 24.46
C GLN A 343 -3.25 15.65 24.92
N CYS A 344 -3.08 16.95 24.73
CA CYS A 344 -2.04 17.69 25.43
C CYS A 344 -2.53 18.04 26.86
N PRO A 345 -1.68 18.01 27.90
CA PRO A 345 -2.05 18.54 29.22
C PRO A 345 -2.51 20.00 29.11
N GLY A 346 -3.57 20.36 29.82
CA GLY A 346 -4.18 21.71 29.75
C GLY A 346 -5.17 21.91 28.60
N GLU A 347 -5.36 20.91 27.74
CA GLU A 347 -6.25 21.01 26.59
C GLU A 347 -7.74 20.98 27.00
N HIS A 348 -8.55 21.86 26.39
CA HIS A 348 -9.98 22.02 26.72
C HIS A 348 -10.24 22.24 28.21
N ALA A 349 -9.43 23.10 28.86
CA ALA A 349 -9.54 23.42 30.28
C ALA A 349 -10.87 24.08 30.70
N SER A 350 -11.63 24.59 29.73
CA SER A 350 -12.94 25.23 29.95
C SER A 350 -14.11 24.42 29.37
N CYS A 351 -13.90 23.16 28.95
CA CYS A 351 -14.99 22.27 28.52
C CYS A 351 -15.35 21.30 29.66
N GLY A 352 -16.59 21.36 30.16
CA GLY A 352 -17.10 20.46 31.21
C GLY A 352 -16.34 20.58 32.52
N ASN A 353 -16.00 19.44 33.13
CA ASN A 353 -15.36 19.41 34.44
C ASN A 353 -13.95 20.04 34.42
N PRO A 354 -13.53 20.67 35.52
CA PRO A 354 -12.19 21.26 35.60
C PRO A 354 -11.12 20.18 35.44
N LEU A 355 -9.95 20.59 34.94
CA LEU A 355 -8.81 19.69 34.85
C LEU A 355 -8.24 19.41 36.24
N ASP A 356 -7.84 18.17 36.44
CA ASP A 356 -7.02 17.75 37.57
C ASP A 356 -5.70 18.54 37.56
N PRO A 357 -5.32 19.16 38.69
CA PRO A 357 -4.17 20.06 38.75
C PRO A 357 -2.84 19.33 38.62
N GLU A 358 -2.78 18.03 38.93
CA GLU A 358 -1.54 17.24 38.84
C GLU A 358 -1.35 16.67 37.43
N SER A 359 -2.41 16.08 36.85
CA SER A 359 -2.32 15.42 35.55
C SER A 359 -2.47 16.38 34.37
N GLY A 360 -3.18 17.49 34.55
CA GLY A 360 -3.57 18.40 33.47
C GLY A 360 -4.64 17.82 32.53
N PHE A 361 -5.32 16.73 32.92
CA PHE A 361 -6.47 16.13 32.22
C PHE A 361 -7.71 16.18 33.12
N THR A 362 -8.89 15.83 32.62
CA THR A 362 -10.14 15.76 33.43
C THR A 362 -10.18 14.59 34.42
N TYR A 363 -9.13 13.77 34.43
CA TYR A 363 -9.00 12.58 35.29
C TYR A 363 -7.51 12.30 35.57
N ARG A 364 -7.24 11.46 36.57
CA ARG A 364 -5.88 10.99 36.89
C ARG A 364 -5.58 9.68 36.15
N PRO A 365 -4.58 9.64 35.26
CA PRO A 365 -4.18 8.41 34.57
C PRO A 365 -3.85 7.24 35.51
N GLU A 366 -3.31 7.57 36.69
CA GLU A 366 -2.92 6.61 37.73
C GLU A 366 -4.10 5.73 38.18
N THR A 367 -5.34 6.23 38.11
CA THR A 367 -6.54 5.46 38.44
C THR A 367 -6.69 4.24 37.52
N PHE A 368 -6.38 4.38 36.22
CA PHE A 368 -6.39 3.24 35.29
C PHE A 368 -5.21 2.30 35.57
N MET A 369 -4.03 2.86 35.81
CA MET A 369 -2.80 2.09 36.05
C MET A 369 -2.90 1.22 37.32
N GLN A 370 -3.49 1.74 38.39
CA GLN A 370 -3.73 1.00 39.63
C GLN A 370 -4.69 -0.18 39.45
N ALA A 371 -5.61 -0.09 38.48
CA ALA A 371 -6.50 -1.17 38.09
C ALA A 371 -5.86 -2.18 37.12
N GLY A 372 -4.56 -2.06 36.83
CA GLY A 372 -3.86 -2.92 35.88
C GLY A 372 -4.20 -2.65 34.41
N ILE A 373 -4.64 -1.43 34.10
CA ILE A 373 -4.91 -0.95 32.73
C ILE A 373 -3.75 -0.05 32.30
N TYR A 374 -3.04 -0.44 31.25
CA TYR A 374 -1.92 0.34 30.71
C TYR A 374 -2.38 1.68 30.16
N PHE A 375 -1.60 2.73 30.41
CA PHE A 375 -1.92 4.08 29.95
C PHE A 375 -0.79 4.63 29.08
N TYR A 376 -1.12 5.05 27.86
CA TYR A 376 -0.19 5.70 26.94
C TYR A 376 -0.69 7.10 26.57
N ASN A 377 0.16 8.10 26.78
CA ASN A 377 -0.14 9.48 26.40
C ASN A 377 0.71 9.90 25.19
N PHE A 378 0.07 10.04 24.03
CA PHE A 378 0.69 10.57 22.82
C PHE A 378 0.19 11.98 22.55
N ARG A 379 1.00 12.99 22.87
CA ARG A 379 0.64 14.41 22.67
C ARG A 379 0.37 14.68 21.19
N TRP A 380 -0.88 15.01 20.86
CA TRP A 380 -1.30 15.37 19.51
C TRP A 380 -2.12 16.66 19.56
N ASN A 381 -1.56 17.76 19.05
CA ASN A 381 -2.21 19.07 19.04
C ASN A 381 -3.63 19.03 18.47
N ASP A 382 -4.57 19.72 19.13
CA ASP A 382 -5.97 19.69 18.71
C ASP A 382 -6.17 20.27 17.31
N TYR A 383 -7.08 19.66 16.54
CA TYR A 383 -7.28 19.89 15.10
C TYR A 383 -6.03 19.72 14.20
N GLY A 384 -4.87 19.37 14.75
CA GLY A 384 -3.62 19.17 14.04
C GLY A 384 -3.47 17.79 13.40
N VAL A 385 -2.40 17.64 12.63
CA VAL A 385 -1.97 16.37 12.03
C VAL A 385 -0.60 16.02 12.61
N ALA A 386 -0.47 14.84 13.20
CA ALA A 386 0.82 14.33 13.65
C ALA A 386 1.72 13.95 12.46
N SER A 387 3.03 13.92 12.67
CA SER A 387 3.97 13.44 11.65
C SER A 387 3.71 11.96 11.33
N LEU A 388 3.96 11.53 10.09
CA LEU A 388 3.70 10.14 9.68
C LEU A 388 4.55 9.13 10.48
N THR A 389 5.75 9.53 10.91
CA THR A 389 6.60 8.73 11.79
C THR A 389 6.03 8.61 13.19
N SER A 390 5.50 9.71 13.76
CA SER A 390 4.80 9.66 15.05
C SER A 390 3.55 8.77 14.98
N VAL A 391 2.79 8.84 13.88
CA VAL A 391 1.65 7.94 13.66
C VAL A 391 2.10 6.49 13.58
N LEU A 392 3.20 6.21 12.88
CA LEU A 392 3.79 4.87 12.81
C LEU A 392 4.16 4.35 14.22
N ASP A 393 4.79 5.16 15.06
CA ASP A 393 5.14 4.77 16.43
C ASP A 393 3.89 4.45 17.28
N MET A 394 2.85 5.26 17.17
CA MET A 394 1.57 5.02 17.87
C MET A 394 0.92 3.71 17.43
N VAL A 395 0.82 3.44 16.11
CA VAL A 395 0.19 2.19 15.63
C VAL A 395 1.02 0.96 15.96
N LYS A 396 2.35 1.09 16.10
CA LYS A 396 3.21 -0.01 16.58
C LYS A 396 2.93 -0.32 18.05
N VAL A 397 2.75 0.70 18.89
CA VAL A 397 2.35 0.50 20.29
C VAL A 397 0.95 -0.14 20.35
N MET A 398 0.01 0.29 19.50
CA MET A 398 -1.30 -0.36 19.40
C MET A 398 -1.21 -1.83 18.96
N SER A 399 -0.32 -2.14 18.01
CA SER A 399 -0.12 -3.51 17.53
C SER A 399 0.42 -4.45 18.60
N PHE A 400 1.20 -3.93 19.55
CA PHE A 400 1.60 -4.67 20.74
C PHE A 400 0.45 -4.74 21.77
N ALA A 401 -0.16 -3.60 22.09
CA ALA A 401 -1.20 -3.50 23.12
C ALA A 401 -2.42 -4.40 22.85
N ILE A 402 -2.77 -4.61 21.57
CA ILE A 402 -3.91 -5.45 21.19
C ILE A 402 -3.69 -6.94 21.49
N GLN A 403 -2.42 -7.38 21.60
CA GLN A 403 -2.07 -8.75 21.98
C GLN A 403 -2.30 -9.00 23.48
N GLU A 404 -2.24 -7.95 24.29
CA GLU A 404 -2.46 -8.02 25.74
C GLU A 404 -3.94 -7.86 26.13
N GLY A 405 -4.75 -7.22 25.27
CA GLY A 405 -6.19 -7.07 25.45
C GLY A 405 -6.76 -5.92 24.64
N LYS A 406 -8.02 -5.55 24.91
CA LYS A 406 -8.71 -4.52 24.12
C LYS A 406 -8.16 -3.13 24.41
N ILE A 407 -8.27 -2.24 23.43
CA ILE A 407 -7.72 -0.88 23.48
C ILE A 407 -8.84 0.16 23.42
N ALA A 408 -8.80 1.13 24.33
CA ALA A 408 -9.59 2.35 24.26
C ALA A 408 -8.74 3.52 23.80
N VAL A 409 -9.21 4.28 22.81
CA VAL A 409 -8.51 5.46 22.28
C VAL A 409 -9.41 6.69 22.42
N HIS A 410 -8.87 7.78 22.95
CA HIS A 410 -9.61 9.03 23.08
C HIS A 410 -8.77 10.28 22.79
N CYS A 411 -9.47 11.34 22.44
CA CYS A 411 -8.98 12.72 22.50
C CYS A 411 -9.94 13.51 23.39
N HIS A 412 -10.40 14.71 23.02
CA HIS A 412 -11.53 15.34 23.72
C HIS A 412 -12.87 14.66 23.38
N ALA A 413 -13.42 14.88 22.18
CA ALA A 413 -14.70 14.27 21.76
C ALA A 413 -14.56 12.84 21.20
N GLY A 414 -13.34 12.35 20.98
CA GLY A 414 -13.09 11.04 20.38
C GLY A 414 -13.41 10.94 18.89
N LEU A 415 -13.39 12.04 18.13
CA LEU A 415 -13.82 12.06 16.71
C LEU A 415 -12.67 12.34 15.73
N GLY A 416 -11.93 13.44 15.92
CA GLY A 416 -10.88 13.90 15.00
C GLY A 416 -9.63 13.03 15.06
N ARG A 417 -8.74 13.31 16.03
CA ARG A 417 -7.46 12.60 16.24
C ARG A 417 -7.65 11.10 16.47
N THR A 418 -8.60 10.73 17.32
CA THR A 418 -8.99 9.34 17.57
C THR A 418 -9.37 8.62 16.28
N GLY A 419 -10.23 9.23 15.44
CA GLY A 419 -10.63 8.64 14.17
C GLY A 419 -9.45 8.47 13.20
N VAL A 420 -8.51 9.42 13.16
CA VAL A 420 -7.30 9.31 12.33
C VAL A 420 -6.41 8.18 12.81
N LEU A 421 -6.11 8.09 14.11
CA LEU A 421 -5.25 7.04 14.64
C LEU A 421 -5.87 5.66 14.41
N LEU A 422 -7.17 5.49 14.64
CA LEU A 422 -7.87 4.23 14.41
C LEU A 422 -7.89 3.86 12.92
N ALA A 423 -8.14 4.81 12.01
CA ALA A 423 -8.05 4.57 10.58
C ALA A 423 -6.62 4.19 10.15
N CYS A 424 -5.60 4.87 10.67
CA CYS A 424 -4.21 4.53 10.42
C CYS A 424 -3.82 3.17 11.00
N PHE A 425 -4.35 2.78 12.16
CA PHE A 425 -4.15 1.45 12.72
C PHE A 425 -4.79 0.37 11.83
N LEU A 426 -6.03 0.57 11.36
CA LEU A 426 -6.66 -0.32 10.40
C LEU A 426 -5.86 -0.44 9.10
N LEU A 427 -5.32 0.68 8.58
CA LEU A 427 -4.39 0.62 7.44
C LEU A 427 -3.10 -0.11 7.77
N PHE A 428 -2.64 -0.01 9.02
CA PHE A 428 -1.43 -0.63 9.50
C PHE A 428 -1.58 -2.14 9.68
N THR A 429 -2.79 -2.66 9.95
CA THR A 429 -3.05 -4.08 10.24
C THR A 429 -3.85 -4.82 9.16
N THR A 430 -4.54 -4.11 8.27
CA THR A 430 -5.44 -4.70 7.25
C THR A 430 -5.08 -4.26 5.82
N GLN A 431 -5.65 -4.95 4.82
CA GLN A 431 -5.51 -4.60 3.40
C GLN A 431 -6.49 -3.49 2.93
N MET A 432 -7.07 -2.70 3.84
CA MET A 432 -8.01 -1.64 3.45
C MET A 432 -7.30 -0.48 2.73
N THR A 433 -8.01 0.15 1.81
CA THR A 433 -7.62 1.47 1.29
C THR A 433 -7.89 2.56 2.33
N ALA A 434 -7.19 3.70 2.22
CA ALA A 434 -7.40 4.85 3.10
C ALA A 434 -8.88 5.27 3.19
N ASP A 435 -9.58 5.26 2.05
CA ASP A 435 -10.98 5.66 2.00
C ASP A 435 -11.91 4.60 2.64
N GLN A 436 -11.62 3.30 2.47
CA GLN A 436 -12.35 2.22 3.15
C GLN A 436 -12.19 2.31 4.67
N ALA A 437 -10.96 2.50 5.17
CA ALA A 437 -10.69 2.65 6.60
C ALA A 437 -11.45 3.85 7.20
N VAL A 438 -11.45 4.99 6.48
CA VAL A 438 -12.21 6.19 6.89
C VAL A 438 -13.71 5.92 6.93
N LEU A 439 -14.25 5.21 5.92
CA LEU A 439 -15.66 4.88 5.86
C LEU A 439 -16.08 3.93 6.99
N LEU A 440 -15.28 2.91 7.30
CA LEU A 440 -15.53 1.98 8.41
C LEU A 440 -15.58 2.72 9.74
N VAL A 441 -14.58 3.57 10.02
CA VAL A 441 -14.56 4.37 11.26
C VAL A 441 -15.79 5.28 11.34
N ARG A 442 -16.24 5.85 10.22
CA ARG A 442 -17.41 6.75 10.18
C ARG A 442 -18.75 6.03 10.26
N ASP A 443 -18.82 4.79 9.80
CA ASP A 443 -19.99 3.93 9.92
C ASP A 443 -20.26 3.62 11.39
N LYS A 444 -19.23 3.18 12.11
CA LYS A 444 -19.31 2.86 13.55
C LYS A 444 -19.36 4.10 14.44
N ARG A 445 -18.65 5.17 14.06
CA ARG A 445 -18.62 6.43 14.82
C ARG A 445 -18.81 7.63 13.88
N PRO A 446 -20.07 8.04 13.66
CA PRO A 446 -20.40 9.16 12.79
C PRO A 446 -19.64 10.44 13.16
N ASN A 447 -19.29 11.21 12.13
CA ASN A 447 -18.54 12.47 12.24
C ASN A 447 -17.05 12.34 12.63
N SER A 448 -16.50 11.13 12.67
CA SER A 448 -15.06 10.92 12.82
C SER A 448 -14.26 11.42 11.60
N ILE A 449 -13.00 11.82 11.84
CA ILE A 449 -12.07 12.38 10.84
C ILE A 449 -12.67 13.64 10.22
N GLN A 450 -12.50 14.77 10.90
CA GLN A 450 -13.32 15.96 10.70
C GLN A 450 -12.73 16.91 9.65
N THR A 451 -11.40 17.09 9.65
CA THR A 451 -10.73 18.09 8.81
C THR A 451 -10.18 17.50 7.51
N ARG A 452 -9.95 18.35 6.51
CA ARG A 452 -9.24 17.97 5.27
C ARG A 452 -7.81 17.51 5.55
N GLY A 453 -7.11 18.17 6.48
CA GLY A 453 -5.76 17.79 6.90
C GLY A 453 -5.73 16.37 7.50
N GLN A 454 -6.70 16.03 8.33
CA GLN A 454 -6.84 14.69 8.93
C GLN A 454 -7.09 13.62 7.86
N LEU A 455 -7.98 13.89 6.90
CA LEU A 455 -8.23 12.96 5.79
C LEU A 455 -6.98 12.76 4.92
N GLN A 456 -6.25 13.85 4.65
CA GLN A 456 -5.00 13.80 3.91
C GLN A 456 -3.92 13.03 4.68
N CYS A 457 -3.87 13.16 6.01
CA CYS A 457 -2.96 12.38 6.87
C CYS A 457 -3.16 10.87 6.67
N VAL A 458 -4.40 10.38 6.73
CA VAL A 458 -4.71 8.95 6.53
C VAL A 458 -4.26 8.48 5.14
N ARG A 459 -4.51 9.27 4.09
CA ARG A 459 -4.08 8.95 2.72
C ARG A 459 -2.56 8.96 2.55
N GLN A 460 -1.89 9.95 3.13
CA GLN A 460 -0.43 10.05 3.13
C GLN A 460 0.21 8.92 3.93
N PHE A 461 -0.40 8.51 5.04
CA PHE A 461 0.04 7.37 5.83
C PHE A 461 -0.06 6.07 5.04
N ALA A 462 -1.16 5.84 4.33
CA ALA A 462 -1.27 4.70 3.41
C ALA A 462 -0.15 4.69 2.36
N GLN A 463 0.15 5.85 1.75
CA GLN A 463 1.26 5.97 0.78
C GLN A 463 2.63 5.77 1.42
N PHE A 464 2.82 6.23 2.66
CA PHE A 464 4.05 6.08 3.43
C PHE A 464 4.34 4.62 3.78
N LEU A 465 3.30 3.79 3.97
CA LEU A 465 3.45 2.36 4.23
C LEU A 465 3.85 1.55 2.99
N VAL A 466 3.52 2.00 1.78
CA VAL A 466 3.81 1.27 0.52
C VAL A 466 5.29 0.89 0.38
N PRO A 467 6.26 1.83 0.43
CA PRO A 467 7.67 1.48 0.30
C PRO A 467 8.19 0.66 1.48
N LEU A 468 7.59 0.78 2.66
CA LEU A 468 7.97 -0.02 3.84
C LEU A 468 7.53 -1.47 3.70
N ARG A 469 6.39 -1.73 3.05
CA ARG A 469 5.81 -3.07 2.85
C ARG A 469 6.30 -3.80 1.60
N ASN A 470 6.84 -3.07 0.64
CA ASN A 470 7.36 -3.69 -0.59
C ASN A 470 8.60 -4.54 -0.27
N LEU A 471 8.47 -5.85 -0.45
CA LEU A 471 9.52 -6.84 -0.29
C LEU A 471 10.13 -7.20 -1.65
N PHE A 472 9.32 -7.20 -2.70
CA PHE A 472 9.68 -7.56 -4.07
C PHE A 472 9.53 -6.40 -5.04
N ALA A 473 10.65 -6.00 -5.64
CA ALA A 473 10.72 -4.86 -6.55
C ALA A 473 9.98 -5.11 -7.87
N ASN A 474 10.08 -6.35 -8.37
CA ASN A 474 9.56 -6.76 -9.67
C ASN A 474 8.06 -7.12 -9.63
N ALA A 475 7.51 -7.38 -8.44
CA ALA A 475 6.10 -7.71 -8.23
C ALA A 475 5.25 -6.47 -7.91
N GLU A 476 3.93 -6.58 -8.06
CA GLU A 476 3.03 -5.45 -7.80
C GLU A 476 2.80 -5.22 -6.30
N PRO A 477 2.69 -3.96 -5.82
CA PRO A 477 3.01 -2.72 -6.54
C PRO A 477 4.52 -2.61 -6.80
N ARG A 478 4.90 -2.39 -8.06
CA ARG A 478 6.31 -2.33 -8.48
C ARG A 478 7.03 -1.18 -7.79
N ALA A 479 8.25 -1.46 -7.35
CA ALA A 479 9.12 -0.49 -6.68
C ALA A 479 10.56 -0.63 -7.19
N PRO A 480 11.40 0.41 -7.06
CA PRO A 480 12.81 0.27 -7.37
C PRO A 480 13.48 -0.75 -6.43
N PRO A 481 14.43 -1.56 -6.93
CA PRO A 481 15.16 -2.51 -6.11
C PRO A 481 15.97 -1.79 -5.02
N VAL A 482 16.14 -2.48 -3.89
CA VAL A 482 16.80 -1.93 -2.69
C VAL A 482 18.04 -2.73 -2.32
N THR A 483 18.98 -2.08 -1.65
CA THR A 483 20.10 -2.79 -1.01
C THR A 483 19.63 -3.53 0.25
N LEU A 484 20.41 -4.50 0.73
CA LEU A 484 20.13 -5.21 1.99
C LEU A 484 20.00 -4.23 3.18
N SER A 485 20.88 -3.24 3.25
CA SER A 485 20.84 -2.20 4.29
C SER A 485 19.56 -1.36 4.24
N GLN A 486 19.12 -0.96 3.05
CA GLN A 486 17.85 -0.23 2.87
C GLN A 486 16.64 -1.09 3.25
N TYR A 487 16.65 -2.38 2.93
CA TYR A 487 15.61 -3.32 3.35
C TYR A 487 15.52 -3.41 4.88
N LEU A 488 16.66 -3.60 5.57
CA LEU A 488 16.68 -3.69 7.03
C LEU A 488 16.25 -2.40 7.72
N ILE A 489 16.55 -1.22 7.14
CA ILE A 489 16.03 0.06 7.63
C ILE A 489 14.50 0.10 7.53
N ARG A 490 13.92 -0.35 6.40
CA ARG A 490 12.47 -0.43 6.21
C ARG A 490 11.83 -1.42 7.18
N GLN A 491 12.41 -2.60 7.33
CA GLN A 491 11.99 -3.63 8.27
C GLN A 491 11.98 -3.09 9.71
N LYS A 492 13.06 -2.45 10.15
CA LYS A 492 13.17 -1.84 11.48
C LYS A 492 12.03 -0.85 11.78
N ASN A 493 11.58 -0.12 10.77
CA ASN A 493 10.48 0.83 10.93
C ASN A 493 9.14 0.11 11.18
N ILE A 494 8.90 -1.05 10.56
CA ILE A 494 7.67 -1.83 10.74
C ILE A 494 7.71 -2.69 12.03
N LEU A 495 8.80 -3.42 12.23
CA LEU A 495 8.92 -4.35 13.36
C LEU A 495 8.93 -3.60 14.69
N HIS A 496 8.37 -4.24 15.72
CA HIS A 496 8.31 -3.74 17.09
C HIS A 496 8.56 -4.85 18.10
N GLY A 497 8.66 -4.50 19.39
CA GLY A 497 8.79 -5.47 20.48
C GLY A 497 10.05 -6.33 20.40
N HIS A 498 9.91 -7.61 20.75
CA HIS A 498 10.99 -8.60 20.76
C HIS A 498 11.50 -8.92 19.35
N GLU A 499 10.58 -9.04 18.39
CA GLU A 499 10.87 -9.36 17.00
C GLU A 499 11.83 -8.34 16.37
N ALA A 500 11.63 -7.04 16.63
CA ALA A 500 12.54 -6.00 16.16
C ALA A 500 13.97 -6.09 16.73
N ARG A 501 14.13 -6.67 17.92
CA ARG A 501 15.45 -6.84 18.56
C ARG A 501 16.19 -8.03 17.95
N GLN A 502 15.51 -9.16 17.78
CA GLN A 502 16.08 -10.36 17.17
C GLN A 502 16.41 -10.13 15.70
N LEU A 503 15.49 -9.55 14.94
CA LEU A 503 15.63 -9.32 13.50
C LEU A 503 16.32 -7.99 13.15
N ARG A 504 17.14 -7.46 14.06
CA ARG A 504 17.83 -6.17 13.87
C ARG A 504 18.78 -6.18 12.67
N TYR A 505 19.46 -7.30 12.46
CA TYR A 505 20.44 -7.51 11.38
C TYR A 505 20.02 -8.62 10.42
N MET A 506 18.85 -9.21 10.62
CA MET A 506 18.38 -10.40 9.91
C MET A 506 17.11 -10.11 9.12
N PRO A 507 17.07 -10.39 7.80
CA PRO A 507 15.84 -10.31 7.04
C PRO A 507 14.78 -11.28 7.57
N LYS A 508 13.59 -10.77 7.92
CA LYS A 508 12.47 -11.57 8.42
C LYS A 508 12.10 -12.67 7.45
N LEU A 509 12.07 -12.36 6.14
CA LEU A 509 11.72 -13.32 5.10
C LEU A 509 12.66 -14.52 5.07
N VAL A 510 13.98 -14.26 5.09
CA VAL A 510 15.01 -15.33 5.06
C VAL A 510 14.89 -16.21 6.30
N THR A 511 14.80 -15.59 7.47
CA THR A 511 14.72 -16.31 8.76
C THR A 511 13.46 -17.18 8.84
N LEU A 512 12.31 -16.63 8.43
CA LEU A 512 11.04 -17.34 8.44
C LEU A 512 11.05 -18.53 7.48
N ILE A 513 11.50 -18.33 6.23
CA ILE A 513 11.53 -19.41 5.24
C ILE A 513 12.47 -20.53 5.67
N CYS A 514 13.67 -20.21 6.16
CA CYS A 514 14.61 -21.22 6.66
C CYS A 514 13.99 -22.06 7.79
N ARG A 515 13.30 -21.40 8.73
CA ARG A 515 12.58 -22.10 9.81
C ARG A 515 11.47 -23.02 9.27
N LEU A 516 10.64 -22.55 8.34
CA LEU A 516 9.57 -23.35 7.73
C LEU A 516 10.13 -24.56 6.97
N LEU A 517 11.25 -24.40 6.27
CA LEU A 517 11.93 -25.50 5.58
C LEU A 517 12.44 -26.57 6.58
N LEU A 518 12.98 -26.15 7.72
CA LEU A 518 13.38 -27.07 8.79
C LEU A 518 12.18 -27.75 9.45
N ASP A 519 11.08 -27.04 9.67
CA ASP A 519 9.85 -27.61 10.22
C ASP A 519 9.28 -28.70 9.29
N ILE A 520 9.32 -28.48 7.97
CA ILE A 520 8.98 -29.49 6.95
C ILE A 520 9.97 -30.67 7.00
N ALA A 521 11.26 -30.39 7.10
CA ALA A 521 12.30 -31.42 7.18
C ALA A 521 12.17 -32.29 8.43
N GLU A 522 11.65 -31.76 9.54
CA GLU A 522 11.49 -32.47 10.82
C GLU A 522 10.06 -33.01 11.04
N ASN A 523 9.07 -32.59 10.26
CA ASN A 523 7.65 -32.90 10.43
C ASN A 523 7.15 -32.39 11.79
N ARG A 524 7.67 -31.24 12.20
CA ARG A 524 7.06 -30.46 13.27
C ARG A 524 5.75 -29.93 12.70
N GLN A 525 4.67 -30.69 12.87
CA GLN A 525 3.34 -30.16 12.60
C GLN A 525 3.17 -28.91 13.46
N VAL A 526 2.86 -27.80 12.80
CA VAL A 526 2.36 -26.60 13.49
C VAL A 526 1.12 -27.07 14.23
N ILE A 527 1.20 -27.14 15.56
CA ILE A 527 0.19 -27.69 16.46
C ILE A 527 -1.21 -27.28 15.99
N GLU A 528 -1.96 -28.25 15.45
CA GLU A 528 -3.40 -28.15 15.28
C GLU A 528 -4.03 -28.30 16.67
N GLU A 529 -4.32 -27.18 17.33
CA GLU A 529 -5.40 -27.17 18.32
C GLU A 529 -6.70 -26.77 17.61
N ASP A 530 -7.57 -27.78 17.48
CA ASP A 530 -9.01 -27.77 17.19
C ASP A 530 -9.53 -26.89 16.04
N ILE A 531 -9.40 -27.41 14.81
CA ILE A 531 -10.35 -27.09 13.74
C ILE A 531 -11.50 -28.10 13.84
N VAL A 532 -12.61 -27.68 14.46
CA VAL A 532 -13.90 -28.36 14.28
C VAL A 532 -14.32 -28.17 12.82
N GLU A 533 -14.37 -29.27 12.06
CA GLU A 533 -14.86 -29.29 10.68
C GLU A 533 -16.28 -28.74 10.58
N VAL A 534 -16.51 -27.80 9.65
CA VAL A 534 -17.84 -27.36 9.22
C VAL A 534 -17.94 -27.57 7.70
N PRO A 535 -19.05 -28.12 7.16
CA PRO A 535 -19.15 -28.51 5.76
C PRO A 535 -19.17 -27.33 4.78
N ASP A 536 -18.68 -27.58 3.56
CA ASP A 536 -18.52 -26.64 2.45
C ASP A 536 -19.75 -25.78 2.13
N ILE A 537 -19.52 -24.49 1.89
CA ILE A 537 -20.51 -23.56 1.33
C ILE A 537 -20.11 -23.18 -0.10
N THR A 538 -20.93 -23.64 -1.05
CA THR A 538 -20.99 -23.34 -2.49
C THR A 538 -20.95 -21.84 -2.86
N PRO A 539 -20.62 -21.47 -4.13
CA PRO A 539 -20.24 -20.12 -4.58
C PRO A 539 -21.44 -19.16 -4.76
N LEU A 540 -22.25 -18.96 -3.73
CA LEU A 540 -23.42 -18.08 -3.74
C LEU A 540 -23.20 -16.75 -3.00
N THR A 541 -22.08 -16.56 -2.31
CA THR A 541 -21.84 -15.42 -1.42
C THR A 541 -21.33 -14.14 -2.13
N GLU A 542 -20.87 -14.24 -3.38
CA GLU A 542 -20.47 -13.05 -4.17
C GLU A 542 -21.66 -12.34 -4.84
N LYS A 543 -22.81 -13.01 -5.00
CA LYS A 543 -24.02 -12.37 -5.57
C LYS A 543 -24.80 -11.53 -4.55
N THR A 544 -24.72 -11.88 -3.26
CA THR A 544 -25.55 -11.28 -2.20
C THR A 544 -25.15 -9.84 -1.85
N PHE A 545 -23.90 -9.45 -2.10
CA PHE A 545 -23.43 -8.07 -1.86
C PHE A 545 -23.87 -7.07 -2.93
N ASN A 546 -24.23 -7.53 -4.13
CA ASN A 546 -24.60 -6.65 -5.24
C ASN A 546 -26.12 -6.43 -5.37
N GLU A 547 -26.95 -7.33 -4.85
CA GLU A 547 -28.41 -7.21 -4.91
C GLU A 547 -29.02 -6.45 -3.71
N ASN A 548 -28.47 -6.60 -2.50
CA ASN A 548 -29.05 -5.96 -1.30
C ASN A 548 -28.90 -4.43 -1.26
N SER A 549 -27.96 -3.85 -2.03
CA SER A 549 -27.78 -2.40 -2.11
C SER A 549 -28.79 -1.70 -3.04
N LYS A 550 -29.50 -2.45 -3.91
CA LYS A 550 -30.51 -1.90 -4.83
C LYS A 550 -31.94 -1.95 -4.29
N TYR A 551 -32.26 -2.87 -3.38
CA TYR A 551 -33.64 -3.07 -2.91
C TYR A 551 -34.02 -2.26 -1.66
N GLN A 552 -33.06 -1.68 -0.93
CA GLN A 552 -33.36 -0.85 0.25
C GLN A 552 -33.62 0.64 -0.06
N LEU A 553 -33.26 1.14 -1.25
CA LEU A 553 -33.46 2.56 -1.60
C LEU A 553 -34.86 2.86 -2.14
N ASN A 554 -35.67 1.85 -2.49
CA ASN A 554 -36.99 2.02 -3.10
C ASN A 554 -38.18 1.80 -2.14
N ARG A 555 -37.94 1.70 -0.82
CA ARG A 555 -39.01 1.39 0.15
C ARG A 555 -39.43 2.55 1.07
N GLU A 556 -38.90 3.76 0.85
CA GLU A 556 -39.36 5.00 1.50
C GLU A 556 -40.33 5.82 0.64
N ILE A 557 -41.15 5.14 -0.18
CA ILE A 557 -42.34 5.75 -0.80
C ILE A 557 -43.49 4.74 -0.69
N MET A 558 -44.13 4.67 0.47
CA MET A 558 -45.57 4.42 0.70
C MET A 558 -45.83 3.93 2.12
N GLY A 559 -46.76 4.58 2.81
CA GLY A 559 -47.66 3.91 3.75
C GLY A 559 -47.52 4.27 5.23
N ASN A 560 -48.29 5.26 5.67
CA ASN A 560 -48.71 5.50 7.05
C ASN A 560 -49.32 4.23 7.71
N GLY A 561 -49.12 4.06 9.02
CA GLY A 561 -49.89 3.10 9.81
C GLY A 561 -49.40 2.98 11.25
N MET A 562 -50.12 3.60 12.17
CA MET A 562 -49.87 3.68 13.61
C MET A 562 -50.31 2.40 14.33
N THR A 563 -49.49 1.81 15.21
CA THR A 563 -49.97 1.05 16.39
C THR A 563 -48.93 0.99 17.51
N ILE A 564 -49.45 1.22 18.72
CA ILE A 564 -48.81 1.36 20.02
C ILE A 564 -48.66 -0.02 20.70
N ILE A 565 -47.50 -0.36 21.27
CA ILE A 565 -47.39 -1.27 22.44
C ILE A 565 -46.27 -0.79 23.39
N ARG A 566 -46.63 -0.63 24.68
CA ARG A 566 -45.81 -0.20 25.84
C ARG A 566 -45.06 -1.40 26.50
N PRO A 567 -44.09 -1.17 27.41
CA PRO A 567 -42.98 -2.08 27.72
C PRO A 567 -43.24 -3.06 28.87
N ARG A 568 -42.41 -4.11 28.96
CA ARG A 568 -42.19 -4.89 30.19
C ARG A 568 -40.69 -4.99 30.51
N LEU A 569 -40.37 -4.88 31.79
CA LEU A 569 -39.06 -4.91 32.45
C LEU A 569 -39.00 -6.16 33.37
N PRO A 570 -37.86 -6.51 33.98
CA PRO A 570 -36.91 -7.56 33.57
C PRO A 570 -37.07 -8.89 34.33
N GLY A 571 -36.67 -10.00 33.72
CA GLY A 571 -36.54 -11.32 34.36
C GLY A 571 -35.17 -11.95 34.09
N LEU A 572 -34.59 -12.58 35.12
CA LEU A 572 -33.28 -13.24 35.16
C LEU A 572 -33.16 -14.44 34.18
N PRO A 573 -31.94 -14.89 33.85
CA PRO A 573 -31.60 -15.49 32.57
C PRO A 573 -32.04 -16.94 32.45
N ARG A 574 -32.61 -17.29 31.29
CA ARG A 574 -32.81 -18.67 30.86
C ARG A 574 -32.04 -18.88 29.56
N ALA A 575 -31.12 -19.84 29.58
CA ALA A 575 -30.41 -20.31 28.40
C ALA A 575 -31.39 -20.99 27.44
N ASN A 576 -31.50 -20.49 26.20
CA ASN A 576 -31.25 -21.32 25.01
C ASN A 576 -31.23 -20.50 23.72
N ARG A 577 -30.28 -20.88 22.86
CA ARG A 577 -30.27 -20.90 21.40
C ARG A 577 -31.39 -20.12 20.69
N ASP A 578 -30.99 -19.07 19.95
CA ASP A 578 -31.53 -18.85 18.61
C ASP A 578 -30.51 -18.14 17.70
N ASN A 579 -30.41 -18.69 16.49
CA ASN A 579 -29.49 -18.36 15.41
C ASN A 579 -29.89 -17.04 14.73
N SER A 580 -29.09 -15.99 14.92
CA SER A 580 -28.94 -14.91 13.94
C SER A 580 -27.70 -14.06 14.27
N GLN A 581 -26.52 -14.49 13.80
CA GLN A 581 -25.31 -13.67 13.78
C GLN A 581 -24.79 -13.56 12.34
N PRO A 582 -24.50 -12.36 11.81
CA PRO A 582 -23.64 -12.22 10.65
C PRO A 582 -22.18 -12.43 11.09
N LEU A 583 -21.58 -13.50 10.60
CA LEU A 583 -20.22 -13.93 10.92
C LEU A 583 -19.18 -12.96 10.32
N TYR A 584 -18.64 -12.08 11.16
CA TYR A 584 -17.30 -11.52 10.95
C TYR A 584 -16.37 -12.20 11.96
N TYR A 585 -15.59 -13.17 11.48
CA TYR A 585 -14.54 -13.79 12.28
C TYR A 585 -13.32 -12.88 12.34
N VAL A 586 -13.06 -12.27 13.50
CA VAL A 586 -11.72 -11.85 13.90
C VAL A 586 -11.01 -13.11 14.38
N ARG A 587 -10.26 -13.74 13.46
CA ARG A 587 -9.36 -14.86 13.78
C ARG A 587 -8.35 -14.34 14.81
N LYS A 588 -8.24 -15.00 15.97
CA LYS A 588 -7.11 -14.84 16.89
C LYS A 588 -5.84 -14.78 16.04
N SER A 589 -5.17 -13.64 16.09
CA SER A 589 -3.96 -13.38 15.33
C SER A 589 -2.87 -14.33 15.82
N LEU A 590 -2.74 -15.49 15.16
CA LEU A 590 -1.48 -16.22 15.11
C LEU A 590 -0.54 -15.46 14.17
N SER A 591 -0.26 -14.20 14.49
CA SER A 591 1.03 -13.64 14.14
C SER A 591 2.00 -14.36 15.06
N TYR A 592 3.02 -15.03 14.53
CA TYR A 592 4.14 -15.53 15.34
C TYR A 592 4.86 -14.32 15.98
N SER A 593 4.26 -13.78 17.02
CA SER A 593 4.89 -12.99 18.06
C SER A 593 5.54 -14.05 18.94
N GLU A 594 6.87 -14.01 19.12
CA GLU A 594 7.58 -14.96 19.99
C GLU A 594 7.01 -15.04 21.43
N SER A 595 6.19 -14.07 21.83
CA SER A 595 5.38 -14.08 23.04
C SER A 595 4.47 -15.32 23.15
N ASP A 596 3.89 -15.77 22.03
CA ASP A 596 3.04 -16.98 21.99
C ASP A 596 3.89 -18.25 22.01
N LEU A 597 5.11 -18.22 21.46
CA LEU A 597 6.08 -19.33 21.52
C LEU A 597 6.63 -19.52 22.94
N LEU A 598 6.87 -18.44 23.69
CA LEU A 598 7.31 -18.51 25.08
C LEU A 598 6.20 -18.94 26.04
N ARG A 599 4.94 -18.55 25.79
CA ARG A 599 3.79 -19.11 26.54
C ARG A 599 3.66 -20.61 26.31
N LEU A 600 3.90 -21.09 25.09
CA LEU A 600 3.86 -22.52 24.77
C LEU A 600 5.03 -23.29 25.41
N ALA A 601 6.24 -22.72 25.41
CA ALA A 601 7.40 -23.28 26.10
C ALA A 601 7.21 -23.36 27.62
N ALA A 602 6.55 -22.36 28.21
CA ALA A 602 6.20 -22.35 29.63
C ALA A 602 5.12 -23.41 29.98
N SER A 603 4.18 -23.70 29.07
CA SER A 603 3.18 -24.77 29.25
C SER A 603 3.73 -26.18 29.01
N LEU A 604 4.90 -26.31 28.37
CA LEU A 604 5.55 -27.59 28.05
C LEU A 604 6.61 -28.02 29.09
N ASN A 605 6.67 -27.38 30.27
CA ASN A 605 7.59 -27.72 31.36
C ASN A 605 9.06 -27.87 30.91
N LEU A 606 9.53 -27.00 30.02
CA LEU A 606 10.96 -26.83 29.76
C LEU A 606 11.45 -25.61 30.56
N SER A 607 11.47 -25.73 31.90
CA SER A 607 12.00 -24.69 32.77
C SER A 607 13.51 -24.86 33.01
N ASP A 608 14.25 -23.83 32.61
CA ASP A 608 15.28 -23.13 33.38
C ASP A 608 16.40 -23.93 34.09
N ASN A 609 17.58 -23.78 33.51
CA ASN A 609 18.87 -23.44 34.13
C ASN A 609 19.03 -23.70 35.66
N PRO A 610 19.97 -24.56 36.11
CA PRO A 610 20.18 -24.81 37.52
C PRO A 610 21.20 -23.81 38.06
N LEU A 611 20.76 -22.75 38.74
CA LEU A 611 21.58 -22.06 39.74
C LEU A 611 20.73 -21.22 40.70
N GLY A 612 20.49 -21.82 41.88
CA GLY A 612 20.31 -21.09 43.14
C GLY A 612 18.89 -21.08 43.70
N VAL A 613 18.49 -22.14 44.44
CA VAL A 613 18.07 -22.09 45.86
C VAL A 613 18.05 -23.53 46.39
N LEU A 614 19.12 -23.94 47.06
CA LEU A 614 19.05 -24.88 48.20
C LEU A 614 19.96 -24.31 49.28
N ALA A 615 19.44 -23.30 49.98
CA ALA A 615 19.90 -22.92 51.29
C ALA A 615 18.80 -23.30 52.29
N ILE A 616 19.24 -23.92 53.41
CA ILE A 616 18.47 -24.35 54.59
C ILE A 616 17.79 -25.71 54.31
N ILE A 617 18.22 -26.89 54.78
CA ILE A 617 18.72 -27.36 56.10
C ILE A 617 19.56 -28.63 55.79
N HIS A 618 20.86 -28.74 56.07
CA HIS A 618 21.38 -29.28 57.32
C HIS A 618 22.90 -29.03 57.38
N SER A 619 23.31 -28.31 58.41
CA SER A 619 24.65 -28.38 58.99
C SER A 619 24.93 -29.79 59.49
N SER A 620 26.07 -30.37 59.11
CA SER A 620 27.06 -30.96 60.04
C SER A 620 28.03 -31.88 59.30
N THR A 621 29.34 -31.62 59.47
CA THR A 621 30.47 -32.59 59.47
C THR A 621 30.73 -33.41 58.19
N SER A 622 31.93 -33.77 57.76
CA SER A 622 33.34 -33.42 57.99
C SER A 622 34.12 -34.46 57.18
N SER A 623 35.27 -34.06 56.64
CA SER A 623 36.49 -34.89 56.44
C SER A 623 36.51 -36.08 55.45
N ASN A 624 37.55 -36.02 54.61
CA ASN A 624 38.56 -37.07 54.34
C ASN A 624 38.44 -38.04 53.14
N GLN A 625 39.44 -37.87 52.25
CA GLN A 625 40.49 -38.84 51.85
C GLN A 625 40.25 -39.94 50.80
N LEU A 626 41.29 -40.04 49.94
CA LEU A 626 41.86 -41.21 49.23
C LEU A 626 40.93 -41.94 48.22
N GLY A 627 41.35 -42.44 47.07
CA GLY A 627 42.66 -42.80 46.51
C GLY A 627 42.49 -44.08 45.67
N VAL A 628 43.43 -44.31 44.75
CA VAL A 628 43.84 -45.64 44.20
C VAL A 628 43.20 -46.17 42.88
N SER A 629 44.14 -46.33 41.94
CA SER A 629 44.29 -47.16 40.73
C SER A 629 43.75 -48.62 40.77
N GLN A 630 43.34 -49.18 39.61
CA GLN A 630 43.95 -50.39 39.02
C GLN A 630 43.27 -50.91 37.73
N ASN A 631 44.12 -51.13 36.72
CA ASN A 631 44.22 -52.16 35.67
C ASN A 631 43.17 -53.29 35.56
N TYR A 632 42.80 -53.70 34.32
CA TYR A 632 43.30 -54.91 33.61
C TYR A 632 42.53 -55.19 32.29
N VAL A 633 43.20 -55.91 31.39
CA VAL A 633 42.97 -56.10 29.93
C VAL A 633 42.31 -57.50 29.64
N PRO A 634 42.25 -58.03 28.40
CA PRO A 634 41.09 -58.29 27.51
C PRO A 634 40.68 -59.80 27.43
N PRO A 635 39.91 -60.22 26.39
CA PRO A 635 40.50 -61.25 25.53
C PRO A 635 40.25 -61.06 24.02
N SER A 636 41.28 -61.45 23.26
CA SER A 636 41.34 -61.67 21.81
C SER A 636 41.14 -63.15 21.45
N LEU A 637 40.50 -63.45 20.31
CA LEU A 637 40.75 -64.64 19.44
C LEU A 637 39.82 -64.49 18.20
N GLY A 638 40.21 -64.68 16.94
CA GLY A 638 41.44 -65.19 16.35
C GLY A 638 41.52 -64.84 14.85
N ALA A 639 42.72 -64.99 14.31
CA ALA A 639 43.13 -64.60 12.96
C ALA A 639 42.81 -65.66 11.88
N CYS A 640 42.66 -65.22 10.63
CA CYS A 640 43.35 -65.82 9.48
C CYS A 640 43.55 -64.78 8.37
N LYS A 641 44.78 -64.77 7.84
CA LYS A 641 45.30 -63.93 6.75
C LYS A 641 44.89 -64.51 5.39
N ASP A 642 44.68 -63.65 4.40
CA ASP A 642 45.53 -63.57 3.20
C ASP A 642 45.14 -62.38 2.29
N ASN A 643 46.16 -61.68 1.80
CA ASN A 643 46.06 -60.55 0.86
C ASN A 643 45.96 -61.05 -0.59
N ALA A 644 45.14 -60.40 -1.42
CA ALA A 644 45.43 -60.20 -2.84
C ALA A 644 44.77 -58.91 -3.38
N ILE A 645 45.56 -58.17 -4.16
CA ILE A 645 45.26 -56.89 -4.83
C ILE A 645 44.54 -57.15 -6.18
N TYR A 646 43.92 -56.09 -6.74
CA TYR A 646 43.21 -55.90 -8.04
C TYR A 646 41.69 -56.10 -7.96
N SER A 647 40.82 -55.29 -8.57
CA SER A 647 40.90 -54.03 -9.33
C SER A 647 39.48 -53.47 -9.48
N SER A 648 39.37 -52.15 -9.68
CA SER A 648 38.33 -51.43 -10.44
C SER A 648 37.16 -52.25 -11.02
N THR A 649 35.94 -51.76 -10.75
CA THR A 649 34.64 -52.04 -11.40
C THR A 649 34.02 -53.43 -11.15
N SER A 650 33.08 -53.50 -10.20
CA SER A 650 32.02 -54.52 -10.17
C SER A 650 30.74 -53.93 -9.57
N ASN A 651 29.64 -54.22 -10.25
CA ASN A 651 28.35 -53.55 -10.14
C ASN A 651 27.59 -54.00 -8.88
N ILE A 652 27.00 -53.06 -8.15
CA ILE A 652 26.20 -53.21 -6.91
C ILE A 652 24.90 -54.04 -7.09
N TRP A 653 24.76 -54.72 -8.22
CA TRP A 653 23.57 -55.49 -8.59
C TRP A 653 23.65 -57.00 -8.30
N GLU A 654 24.81 -57.54 -7.91
CA GLU A 654 24.93 -58.97 -7.55
C GLU A 654 24.71 -59.26 -6.05
N LEU A 655 24.80 -58.24 -5.18
CA LEU A 655 24.52 -58.38 -3.75
C LEU A 655 23.02 -58.33 -3.42
N LYS A 656 22.19 -57.81 -4.32
CA LYS A 656 20.74 -57.75 -4.16
C LYS A 656 20.06 -59.05 -4.57
N THR A 657 20.59 -59.75 -5.58
CA THR A 657 20.06 -61.03 -6.08
C THR A 657 20.32 -62.22 -5.16
N LEU A 658 21.20 -62.07 -4.16
CA LEU A 658 21.52 -63.11 -3.18
C LEU A 658 20.61 -63.07 -1.93
N MET A 659 19.93 -61.96 -1.66
CA MET A 659 19.00 -61.84 -0.54
C MET A 659 17.56 -62.23 -0.90
N ASP A 660 17.19 -62.21 -2.18
CA ASP A 660 15.83 -62.51 -2.66
C ASP A 660 15.59 -63.99 -3.03
N GLN A 661 16.53 -64.90 -2.71
CA GLN A 661 16.39 -66.35 -2.97
C GLN A 661 15.94 -67.20 -1.77
N THR A 662 15.48 -66.58 -0.68
CA THR A 662 14.85 -67.32 0.41
C THR A 662 13.39 -66.91 0.50
N GLU A 663 12.51 -67.90 0.30
CA GLU A 663 11.04 -67.85 0.40
C GLU A 663 10.26 -67.60 -0.90
N GLY A 664 10.04 -68.71 -1.62
CA GLY A 664 8.67 -69.18 -1.82
C GLY A 664 7.95 -68.85 -3.13
N SER A 665 8.40 -69.47 -4.22
CA SER A 665 7.51 -69.85 -5.35
C SER A 665 6.56 -71.02 -4.95
N PRO A 666 5.66 -71.56 -5.80
CA PRO A 666 5.14 -71.11 -7.10
C PRO A 666 3.59 -71.27 -7.21
N LEU A 667 2.98 -70.89 -8.35
CA LEU A 667 2.30 -71.82 -9.26
C LEU A 667 1.64 -71.08 -10.43
N LEU A 668 2.19 -71.35 -11.63
CA LEU A 668 1.51 -71.65 -12.91
C LEU A 668 0.55 -70.60 -13.51
N LYS A 669 0.52 -70.32 -14.81
CA LYS A 669 1.24 -70.79 -15.99
C LYS A 669 0.77 -69.90 -17.14
N ASN A 670 1.68 -69.66 -18.09
CA ASN A 670 1.43 -69.60 -19.54
C ASN A 670 0.54 -68.47 -20.09
N ARG A 671 0.67 -68.00 -21.33
CA ARG A 671 1.66 -68.07 -22.42
C ARG A 671 0.94 -67.38 -23.59
N ARG A 672 1.74 -66.75 -24.47
CA ARG A 672 1.49 -66.32 -25.87
C ARG A 672 1.19 -64.83 -26.02
N GLN A 673 2.12 -64.06 -26.59
CA GLN A 673 2.38 -63.89 -28.05
C GLN A 673 1.12 -63.37 -28.74
N SER A 674 1.13 -62.23 -29.45
CA SER A 674 1.97 -61.93 -30.61
C SER A 674 1.78 -60.47 -31.07
N VAL A 675 2.85 -59.74 -31.40
CA VAL A 675 3.21 -59.30 -32.78
C VAL A 675 2.33 -58.19 -33.38
N LEU A 676 2.91 -56.98 -33.57
CA LEU A 676 3.02 -56.36 -34.91
C LEU A 676 3.93 -55.11 -34.89
N GLN A 677 4.96 -55.19 -35.73
CA GLN A 677 5.90 -54.12 -36.11
C GLN A 677 5.25 -53.08 -37.04
N ARG A 678 5.70 -51.83 -36.92
CA ARG A 678 6.14 -50.89 -38.00
C ARG A 678 6.26 -49.49 -37.37
N SER A 679 7.21 -48.63 -37.67
CA SER A 679 8.41 -48.64 -38.52
C SER A 679 9.23 -47.40 -38.12
N GLN A 680 10.55 -47.49 -38.29
CA GLN A 680 11.54 -46.46 -38.03
C GLN A 680 11.31 -45.16 -38.83
N SER A 681 11.75 -44.04 -38.25
CA SER A 681 12.58 -43.08 -38.97
C SER A 681 13.64 -42.50 -38.04
N LEU A 682 14.90 -42.64 -38.46
CA LEU A 682 16.10 -42.08 -37.85
C LEU A 682 16.12 -40.56 -37.99
N GLY A 683 16.45 -39.88 -36.89
CA GLY A 683 16.90 -38.50 -36.86
C GLY A 683 17.99 -38.37 -35.80
N VAL A 684 19.24 -38.31 -36.25
CA VAL A 684 20.42 -37.99 -35.44
C VAL A 684 20.55 -36.48 -35.39
N SER A 685 20.59 -35.87 -34.20
CA SER A 685 21.59 -34.84 -33.84
C SER A 685 21.44 -34.34 -32.40
N ASP A 686 22.62 -34.15 -31.81
CA ASP A 686 23.03 -33.25 -30.74
C ASP A 686 22.71 -33.61 -29.28
N GLU A 687 23.61 -34.40 -28.70
CA GLU A 687 23.99 -34.31 -27.29
C GLU A 687 24.41 -32.86 -26.94
N LYS A 688 23.54 -32.14 -26.22
CA LYS A 688 23.95 -31.05 -25.34
C LYS A 688 23.53 -31.38 -23.93
N ASN A 689 24.52 -31.40 -23.04
CA ASN A 689 24.47 -31.54 -21.58
C ASN A 689 23.06 -31.37 -20.98
N THR A 690 22.39 -32.50 -20.70
CA THR A 690 21.31 -32.53 -19.73
C THR A 690 21.93 -32.42 -18.34
N THR A 691 21.66 -31.32 -17.65
CA THR A 691 22.12 -31.02 -16.29
C THR A 691 21.73 -32.15 -15.32
N SER A 692 22.60 -32.46 -14.36
CA SER A 692 22.37 -33.45 -13.28
C SER A 692 21.03 -33.26 -12.56
N ILE A 693 20.51 -32.03 -12.55
CA ILE A 693 19.25 -31.59 -11.95
C ILE A 693 18.02 -32.25 -12.61
N ALA A 694 18.00 -32.43 -13.94
CA ALA A 694 16.92 -33.14 -14.64
C ALA A 694 16.88 -34.63 -14.26
N ARG A 695 18.05 -35.19 -13.91
CA ARG A 695 18.19 -36.56 -13.41
C ARG A 695 17.69 -36.70 -11.96
N ILE A 696 17.93 -35.69 -11.11
CA ILE A 696 17.40 -35.61 -9.74
C ILE A 696 15.86 -35.48 -9.74
N LEU A 697 15.31 -34.58 -10.56
CA LEU A 697 13.86 -34.40 -10.69
C LEU A 697 13.15 -35.64 -11.26
N SER A 698 13.79 -36.36 -12.19
CA SER A 698 13.23 -37.60 -12.74
C SER A 698 13.31 -38.80 -11.78
N PHE A 699 14.26 -38.79 -10.83
CA PHE A 699 14.34 -39.78 -9.75
C PHE A 699 13.17 -39.65 -8.79
N TRP A 700 12.87 -38.42 -8.33
CA TRP A 700 11.70 -38.14 -7.48
C TRP A 700 10.37 -38.50 -8.18
N LYS A 701 10.26 -38.19 -9.48
CA LYS A 701 9.08 -38.51 -10.29
C LYS A 701 8.88 -40.02 -10.50
N LYS A 702 9.93 -40.83 -10.31
CA LYS A 702 9.87 -42.30 -10.34
C LYS A 702 9.43 -42.88 -9.01
N ASP A 703 9.94 -42.36 -7.89
CA ASP A 703 9.60 -42.85 -6.56
C ASP A 703 8.14 -42.53 -6.17
N CYS A 704 7.61 -41.37 -6.57
CA CYS A 704 6.17 -41.06 -6.40
C CYS A 704 5.24 -41.91 -7.28
N LYS A 705 5.74 -42.55 -8.35
CA LYS A 705 4.91 -43.34 -9.27
C LYS A 705 4.81 -44.81 -8.89
N GLN A 706 5.60 -45.26 -7.91
CA GLN A 706 5.68 -46.66 -7.50
C GLN A 706 4.74 -47.00 -6.32
N SER A 707 3.97 -46.03 -5.81
CA SER A 707 3.04 -46.22 -4.69
C SER A 707 1.54 -46.25 -5.07
N SER A 708 1.19 -46.29 -6.36
CA SER A 708 -0.22 -46.41 -6.76
C SER A 708 -0.41 -47.35 -7.95
N ASP A 709 -0.79 -48.60 -7.68
CA ASP A 709 -1.50 -49.44 -8.63
C ASP A 709 -2.55 -50.31 -7.90
N SER A 710 -3.83 -49.99 -8.11
CA SER A 710 -4.89 -50.98 -8.34
C SER A 710 -6.14 -50.34 -8.97
N ASP A 711 -6.47 -50.89 -10.14
CA ASP A 711 -7.75 -51.14 -10.80
C ASP A 711 -8.81 -50.07 -11.18
N GLU A 712 -8.98 -50.05 -12.51
CA GLU A 712 -10.17 -49.96 -13.37
C GLU A 712 -11.11 -48.73 -13.45
N THR A 713 -11.26 -48.37 -14.73
CA THR A 713 -12.08 -47.39 -15.42
C THR A 713 -13.61 -47.51 -15.22
N LYS A 714 -14.26 -46.36 -14.95
CA LYS A 714 -15.57 -46.01 -15.53
C LYS A 714 -15.54 -44.59 -16.12
N LYS A 715 -15.85 -44.49 -17.41
CA LYS A 715 -16.07 -43.23 -18.14
C LYS A 715 -17.38 -42.57 -17.69
N VAL A 716 -17.31 -41.35 -17.14
CA VAL A 716 -18.39 -40.36 -17.21
C VAL A 716 -17.77 -38.98 -17.48
N ASN A 717 -18.31 -38.32 -18.50
CA ASN A 717 -17.97 -36.98 -18.96
C ASN A 717 -18.49 -35.94 -17.95
N GLY A 718 -17.60 -35.10 -17.41
CA GLY A 718 -17.96 -33.95 -16.57
C GLY A 718 -16.72 -33.25 -16.07
N LYS A 719 -16.47 -32.02 -16.53
CA LYS A 719 -15.42 -31.15 -16.02
C LYS A 719 -15.83 -30.64 -14.64
N ASP A 720 -15.29 -31.25 -13.59
CA ASP A 720 -15.17 -30.65 -12.27
C ASP A 720 -13.74 -30.89 -11.77
N HIS A 721 -13.02 -29.81 -11.50
CA HIS A 721 -11.68 -29.84 -10.95
C HIS A 721 -11.77 -30.10 -9.44
N SER A 722 -11.62 -31.35 -9.03
CA SER A 722 -11.49 -31.74 -7.62
C SER A 722 -10.06 -31.49 -7.13
N GLU A 723 -9.91 -30.57 -6.19
CA GLU A 723 -8.71 -30.38 -5.38
C GLU A 723 -8.68 -31.45 -4.27
N VAL A 724 -7.75 -32.42 -4.33
CA VAL A 724 -7.35 -33.27 -3.18
C VAL A 724 -5.89 -33.77 -3.42
N PRO A 725 -5.04 -34.00 -2.41
CA PRO A 725 -4.30 -32.99 -1.66
C PRO A 725 -2.78 -33.26 -1.68
N PHE A 726 -1.95 -32.23 -1.83
CA PHE A 726 -0.48 -32.34 -1.65
C PHE A 726 -0.07 -32.59 -0.18
N ILE A 727 -1.02 -32.45 0.75
CA ILE A 727 -0.85 -32.52 2.22
C ILE A 727 -0.61 -33.95 2.71
N THR A 728 -1.16 -34.99 2.06
CA THR A 728 -1.04 -36.38 2.54
C THR A 728 0.31 -37.04 2.18
N VAL A 729 0.94 -36.65 1.07
CA VAL A 729 2.16 -37.30 0.59
C VAL A 729 3.40 -36.93 1.42
N GLN A 730 3.47 -35.73 1.98
CA GLN A 730 4.63 -35.30 2.76
C GLN A 730 4.71 -35.96 4.14
N SER A 731 3.58 -36.22 4.80
CA SER A 731 3.55 -36.94 6.09
C SER A 731 3.94 -38.41 5.99
N GLU A 732 3.85 -38.99 4.79
CA GLU A 732 4.18 -40.40 4.51
C GLU A 732 5.67 -40.62 4.20
N LEU A 733 6.46 -39.55 4.00
CA LEU A 733 7.88 -39.63 3.72
C LEU A 733 8.72 -39.83 5.00
N THR A 734 9.75 -40.66 4.91
CA THR A 734 10.74 -40.84 5.98
C THR A 734 11.45 -39.51 6.30
N LEU A 735 12.01 -39.40 7.51
CA LEU A 735 12.77 -38.21 7.94
C LEU A 735 13.89 -37.87 6.93
N GLU A 736 14.62 -38.89 6.47
CA GLU A 736 15.69 -38.75 5.49
C GLU A 736 15.17 -38.26 4.13
N SER A 737 14.05 -38.83 3.66
CA SER A 737 13.41 -38.39 2.41
C SER A 737 12.92 -36.94 2.48
N ARG A 738 12.40 -36.49 3.63
CA ARG A 738 11.96 -35.09 3.82
C ARG A 738 13.12 -34.11 3.88
N ARG A 739 14.19 -34.45 4.61
CA ARG A 739 15.44 -33.68 4.62
C ARG A 739 16.05 -33.57 3.22
N LEU A 740 16.08 -34.67 2.48
CA LEU A 740 16.55 -34.70 1.10
C LEU A 740 15.68 -33.83 0.17
N LEU A 741 14.35 -33.88 0.32
CA LEU A 741 13.43 -33.05 -0.46
C LEU A 741 13.69 -31.56 -0.26
N VAL A 742 13.87 -31.13 0.99
CA VAL A 742 14.19 -29.73 1.34
C VAL A 742 15.58 -29.34 0.81
N ALA A 743 16.57 -30.24 0.90
CA ALA A 743 17.91 -29.98 0.35
C ALA A 743 17.88 -29.83 -1.18
N GLN A 744 17.12 -30.68 -1.87
CA GLN A 744 16.90 -30.59 -3.30
C GLN A 744 16.19 -29.29 -3.68
N SER A 745 15.18 -28.86 -2.92
CA SER A 745 14.47 -27.62 -3.21
C SER A 745 15.36 -26.38 -3.06
N LEU A 746 16.30 -26.39 -2.11
CA LEU A 746 17.31 -25.33 -1.95
C LEU A 746 18.38 -25.34 -3.06
N ALA A 747 18.68 -26.51 -3.63
CA ALA A 747 19.67 -26.67 -4.69
C ALA A 747 19.14 -26.32 -6.10
N VAL A 748 17.84 -26.42 -6.34
CA VAL A 748 17.22 -26.19 -7.66
C VAL A 748 17.13 -24.70 -8.01
N ASP A 749 17.45 -24.36 -9.27
CA ASP A 749 17.19 -23.04 -9.83
C ASP A 749 15.81 -23.00 -10.51
N LEU A 750 14.77 -22.68 -9.73
CA LEU A 750 13.37 -22.69 -10.17
C LEU A 750 13.07 -21.84 -11.41
N GLU A 751 13.83 -20.77 -11.67
CA GLU A 751 13.60 -19.94 -12.87
C GLU A 751 14.04 -20.65 -14.15
N ASN A 752 15.06 -21.49 -14.07
CA ASN A 752 15.63 -22.20 -15.22
C ASN A 752 15.10 -23.64 -15.35
N ASP A 753 14.91 -24.32 -14.22
CA ASP A 753 14.61 -25.75 -14.16
C ASP A 753 13.19 -26.06 -13.65
N GLY A 754 12.46 -25.05 -13.15
CA GLY A 754 11.14 -25.21 -12.53
C GLY A 754 10.00 -25.39 -13.53
N GLU A 755 8.92 -26.04 -13.07
CA GLU A 755 7.69 -26.13 -13.86
C GLU A 755 6.97 -24.76 -13.91
N LYS A 756 6.29 -24.47 -15.02
CA LYS A 756 5.59 -23.17 -15.21
C LYS A 756 4.59 -22.86 -14.09
N GLU A 757 3.96 -23.88 -13.52
CA GLU A 757 3.03 -23.73 -12.40
C GLU A 757 3.73 -23.21 -11.14
N GLN A 758 4.89 -23.77 -10.78
CA GLN A 758 5.66 -23.34 -9.62
C GLN A 758 6.16 -21.90 -9.79
N ILE A 759 6.65 -21.55 -10.99
CA ILE A 759 7.09 -20.18 -11.31
C ILE A 759 5.91 -19.20 -11.15
N GLN A 760 4.72 -19.57 -11.63
CA GLN A 760 3.52 -18.75 -11.51
C GLN A 760 3.06 -18.60 -10.04
N LYS A 761 3.14 -19.68 -9.25
CA LYS A 761 2.84 -19.65 -7.81
C LYS A 761 3.82 -18.75 -7.04
N VAL A 762 5.12 -18.83 -7.33
CA VAL A 762 6.12 -17.94 -6.72
C VAL A 762 5.83 -16.48 -7.09
N ALA A 763 5.52 -16.17 -8.35
CA ALA A 763 5.17 -14.81 -8.77
C ALA A 763 3.89 -14.28 -8.09
N ALA A 764 2.89 -15.13 -7.86
CA ALA A 764 1.70 -14.80 -7.09
C ALA A 764 2.06 -14.48 -5.63
N TRP A 765 2.89 -15.33 -5.00
CA TRP A 765 3.41 -15.12 -3.66
C TRP A 765 4.18 -13.81 -3.51
N GLN A 766 5.01 -13.42 -4.49
CA GLN A 766 5.71 -12.13 -4.46
C GLN A 766 4.75 -10.95 -4.44
N THR A 767 3.66 -11.03 -5.22
CA THR A 767 2.62 -9.99 -5.25
C THR A 767 1.85 -9.93 -3.95
N ASP A 768 1.53 -11.09 -3.37
CA ASP A 768 0.79 -11.17 -2.11
C ASP A 768 1.65 -10.73 -0.93
N LEU A 769 2.95 -11.07 -0.89
CA LEU A 769 3.91 -10.67 0.15
C LEU A 769 4.21 -9.17 0.12
N ASN A 770 4.09 -8.52 -1.03
CA ASN A 770 4.09 -7.06 -1.12
C ASN A 770 2.82 -6.42 -0.54
N ARG A 771 1.73 -7.19 -0.43
CA ARG A 771 0.48 -6.78 0.22
C ARG A 771 0.51 -7.24 1.69
N GLN A 772 -0.28 -6.60 2.53
CA GLN A 772 -0.31 -6.95 3.95
C GLN A 772 -1.10 -8.24 4.22
N GLY A 773 -0.71 -9.07 5.19
CA GLY A 773 -1.49 -10.26 5.61
C GLY A 773 -1.13 -11.56 4.87
N ALA A 774 -0.11 -11.51 4.01
CA ALA A 774 0.43 -12.70 3.36
C ALA A 774 1.45 -13.45 4.24
N TRP A 775 1.96 -12.83 5.31
CA TRP A 775 2.92 -13.46 6.22
C TRP A 775 2.30 -14.64 6.98
N GLU A 776 1.07 -14.48 7.47
CA GLU A 776 0.34 -15.55 8.17
C GLU A 776 0.03 -16.71 7.22
N ARG A 777 -0.34 -16.40 5.98
CA ARG A 777 -0.57 -17.41 4.95
C ARG A 777 0.73 -18.11 4.55
N LEU A 778 1.86 -17.39 4.51
CA LEU A 778 3.17 -17.97 4.18
C LEU A 778 3.57 -19.05 5.21
N CYS A 779 3.24 -18.86 6.49
CA CYS A 779 3.47 -19.88 7.52
C CYS A 779 2.68 -21.19 7.28
N LEU A 780 1.63 -21.15 6.46
CA LEU A 780 0.83 -22.32 6.08
C LEU A 780 1.32 -22.97 4.78
N GLU A 781 2.27 -22.36 4.06
CA GLU A 781 2.84 -22.95 2.86
C GLU A 781 3.67 -24.19 3.21
N LYS A 782 3.42 -25.29 2.52
CA LYS A 782 4.04 -26.60 2.76
C LYS A 782 4.90 -27.07 1.60
N ASP A 783 4.87 -26.39 0.45
CA ASP A 783 5.72 -26.76 -0.68
C ASP A 783 7.15 -26.18 -0.50
N PRO A 784 8.18 -27.03 -0.27
CA PRO A 784 9.54 -26.56 -0.06
C PRO A 784 10.17 -25.92 -1.31
N PHE A 785 9.66 -26.21 -2.52
CA PHE A 785 10.11 -25.55 -3.76
C PHE A 785 9.53 -24.14 -3.88
N ILE A 786 8.29 -23.91 -3.45
CA ILE A 786 7.73 -22.56 -3.44
C ILE A 786 8.46 -21.70 -2.41
N LEU A 787 8.70 -22.24 -1.21
CA LEU A 787 9.45 -21.55 -0.16
C LEU A 787 10.88 -21.21 -0.60
N SER A 788 11.63 -22.17 -1.16
CA SER A 788 12.99 -21.90 -1.67
C SER A 788 12.98 -20.92 -2.84
N GLY A 789 11.98 -20.99 -3.73
CA GLY A 789 11.79 -20.04 -4.83
C GLY A 789 11.58 -18.60 -4.36
N ILE A 790 10.75 -18.40 -3.33
CA ILE A 790 10.52 -17.08 -2.72
C ILE A 790 11.83 -16.56 -2.09
N LEU A 791 12.55 -17.42 -1.36
CA LEU A 791 13.83 -17.08 -0.74
C LEU A 791 14.87 -16.61 -1.77
N TRP A 792 15.11 -17.42 -2.81
CA TRP A 792 16.12 -17.12 -3.82
C TRP A 792 15.74 -15.90 -4.65
N SER A 793 14.47 -15.81 -5.07
CA SER A 793 14.01 -14.66 -5.84
C SER A 793 14.14 -13.34 -5.06
N TRP A 794 13.94 -13.38 -3.73
CA TRP A 794 14.14 -12.20 -2.89
C TRP A 794 15.60 -11.74 -2.83
N LEU A 795 16.54 -12.68 -2.73
CA LEU A 795 17.97 -12.38 -2.73
C LEU A 795 18.42 -11.80 -4.08
N GLU A 796 17.96 -12.41 -5.17
CA GLU A 796 18.40 -12.09 -6.54
C GLU A 796 17.87 -10.75 -7.05
N GLN A 797 16.76 -10.25 -6.55
CA GLN A 797 16.24 -8.93 -6.91
C GLN A 797 16.87 -7.75 -6.13
N LEU A 798 17.64 -8.00 -5.06
CA LEU A 798 18.35 -6.93 -4.34
C LEU A 798 19.17 -6.07 -5.32
N LYS A 799 19.27 -4.76 -5.06
CA LYS A 799 19.97 -3.83 -5.97
C LYS A 799 21.44 -4.21 -6.18
N GLU A 800 22.09 -4.69 -5.13
CA GLU A 800 23.48 -5.11 -5.09
C GLU A 800 23.54 -6.55 -4.56
N PRO A 801 24.59 -7.33 -4.88
CA PRO A 801 24.81 -8.64 -4.28
C PRO A 801 25.04 -8.51 -2.77
N ILE A 802 24.76 -9.59 -2.02
CA ILE A 802 25.03 -9.63 -0.58
C ILE A 802 26.53 -9.72 -0.31
N ILE A 803 27.27 -10.38 -1.19
CA ILE A 803 28.72 -10.46 -1.15
C ILE A 803 29.25 -9.85 -2.44
N SER A 804 29.96 -8.74 -2.33
CA SER A 804 30.58 -8.09 -3.50
C SER A 804 31.80 -8.87 -3.96
N ALA A 805 32.24 -8.64 -5.21
CA ALA A 805 33.47 -9.25 -5.71
C ALA A 805 34.70 -8.88 -4.86
N HIS A 806 34.72 -7.67 -4.28
CA HIS A 806 35.79 -7.25 -3.37
C HIS A 806 35.80 -8.08 -2.09
N ASP A 807 34.61 -8.29 -1.50
CA ASP A 807 34.47 -9.09 -0.29
C ASP A 807 34.98 -10.53 -0.50
N VAL A 808 34.71 -11.14 -1.67
CA VAL A 808 35.20 -12.50 -1.97
C VAL A 808 36.73 -12.58 -1.99
N HIS A 809 37.41 -11.57 -2.53
CA HIS A 809 38.87 -11.53 -2.49
C HIS A 809 39.41 -11.38 -1.07
N THR A 810 38.76 -10.58 -0.21
CA THR A 810 39.13 -10.48 1.22
C THR A 810 38.85 -11.79 1.98
N LEU A 811 37.80 -12.52 1.59
CA LEU A 811 37.51 -13.85 2.14
C LEU A 811 38.59 -14.87 1.77
N GLU A 812 39.19 -14.77 0.58
CA GLU A 812 40.27 -15.67 0.14
C GLU A 812 41.49 -15.61 1.07
N GLU A 813 41.83 -14.40 1.53
CA GLU A 813 42.96 -14.16 2.44
C GLU A 813 42.73 -14.72 3.86
N THR A 814 41.47 -14.99 4.22
CA THR A 814 41.04 -15.38 5.58
C THR A 814 40.53 -16.82 5.69
N ILE A 815 40.73 -17.66 4.66
CA ILE A 815 40.25 -19.06 4.57
C ILE A 815 40.73 -19.98 5.72
N GLN A 816 41.70 -19.56 6.52
CA GLN A 816 42.35 -20.42 7.53
C GLN A 816 41.45 -20.86 8.69
N ASP A 817 40.40 -20.10 9.05
CA ASP A 817 39.51 -20.45 10.17
C ASP A 817 38.01 -20.31 9.81
N PRO A 818 37.23 -21.42 9.85
CA PRO A 818 35.81 -21.41 9.52
C PRO A 818 34.95 -20.53 10.44
N LYS A 819 35.38 -20.30 11.68
CA LYS A 819 34.61 -19.45 12.62
C LYS A 819 34.76 -17.97 12.33
N THR A 820 35.89 -17.57 11.74
CA THR A 820 36.22 -16.16 11.54
C THR A 820 36.24 -15.74 10.08
N VAL A 821 36.20 -16.67 9.12
CA VAL A 821 36.27 -16.37 7.68
C VAL A 821 35.22 -15.34 7.25
N LEU A 822 33.97 -15.43 7.72
CA LEU A 822 32.92 -14.48 7.36
C LEU A 822 32.91 -13.18 8.18
N ASN A 823 33.85 -12.99 9.13
CA ASN A 823 33.87 -11.78 9.98
C ASN A 823 34.32 -10.51 9.25
N SER A 824 34.95 -10.65 8.08
CA SER A 824 35.27 -9.53 7.19
C SER A 824 34.02 -8.94 6.52
N LEU A 825 32.92 -9.71 6.42
CA LEU A 825 31.65 -9.24 5.89
C LEU A 825 30.95 -8.30 6.87
N ASP A 826 30.13 -7.40 6.33
CA ASP A 826 29.23 -6.63 7.18
C ASP A 826 28.26 -7.58 7.93
N ARG A 827 27.84 -7.15 9.12
CA ARG A 827 27.04 -7.99 10.01
C ARG A 827 25.74 -8.45 9.35
N ALA A 828 25.06 -7.63 8.54
CA ALA A 828 23.80 -8.07 7.94
C ALA A 828 24.03 -9.17 6.89
N SER A 829 25.04 -9.00 6.05
CA SER A 829 25.41 -9.97 5.02
C SER A 829 25.88 -11.29 5.63
N ARG A 830 26.75 -11.23 6.65
CA ARG A 830 27.24 -12.41 7.38
C ARG A 830 26.09 -13.22 7.96
N GLU A 831 25.21 -12.59 8.73
CA GLU A 831 24.13 -13.30 9.43
C GLU A 831 23.11 -13.87 8.43
N THR A 832 22.85 -13.17 7.32
CA THR A 832 21.97 -13.66 6.23
C THR A 832 22.54 -14.92 5.57
N VAL A 833 23.84 -14.92 5.24
CA VAL A 833 24.54 -16.07 4.65
C VAL A 833 24.58 -17.24 5.63
N MET A 834 24.94 -16.97 6.89
CA MET A 834 24.98 -17.96 7.95
C MET A 834 23.62 -18.63 8.15
N CYS A 835 22.52 -17.88 8.16
CA CYS A 835 21.17 -18.45 8.33
C CYS A 835 20.79 -19.46 7.24
N ILE A 836 21.15 -19.18 5.98
CA ILE A 836 20.85 -20.09 4.85
C ILE A 836 21.75 -21.33 4.89
N LEU A 837 23.05 -21.15 5.20
CA LEU A 837 23.98 -22.27 5.36
C LEU A 837 23.62 -23.16 6.55
N ASP A 838 23.22 -22.55 7.66
CA ASP A 838 22.81 -23.22 8.88
C ASP A 838 21.53 -24.03 8.65
N CYS A 839 20.56 -23.47 7.93
CA CYS A 839 19.37 -24.20 7.48
C CYS A 839 19.74 -25.46 6.68
N PHE A 840 20.72 -25.39 5.77
CA PHE A 840 21.16 -26.54 5.00
C PHE A 840 22.00 -27.53 5.84
N ALA A 841 22.79 -27.04 6.80
CA ALA A 841 23.59 -27.86 7.70
C ALA A 841 22.72 -28.79 8.56
N HIS A 842 21.58 -28.30 9.04
CA HIS A 842 20.60 -29.03 9.84
C HIS A 842 19.78 -30.08 9.05
N LEU A 843 19.96 -30.18 7.73
CA LEU A 843 19.40 -31.27 6.92
C LEU A 843 20.26 -32.56 7.01
N PHE A 844 21.43 -32.49 7.63
CA PHE A 844 22.36 -33.59 7.87
C PHE A 844 22.76 -34.36 6.59
N THR A 845 22.51 -35.67 6.53
CA THR A 845 23.01 -36.59 5.50
C THR A 845 22.43 -36.27 4.12
N ILE A 846 23.16 -35.50 3.32
CA ILE A 846 22.78 -35.11 1.96
C ILE A 846 23.80 -35.66 0.95
N PRO A 847 23.37 -36.21 -0.21
CA PRO A 847 24.29 -36.65 -1.27
C PRO A 847 25.19 -35.52 -1.75
N GLU A 848 26.45 -35.84 -2.09
CA GLU A 848 27.45 -34.86 -2.52
C GLU A 848 27.00 -34.07 -3.77
N GLU A 849 26.22 -34.70 -4.65
CA GLU A 849 25.68 -34.05 -5.85
C GLU A 849 24.71 -32.91 -5.50
N VAL A 850 23.88 -33.11 -4.47
CA VAL A 850 22.90 -32.13 -4.01
C VAL A 850 23.60 -31.01 -3.24
N GLU A 851 24.58 -31.35 -2.39
CA GLU A 851 25.39 -30.35 -1.69
C GLU A 851 26.17 -29.46 -2.67
N SER A 852 26.79 -30.06 -3.70
CA SER A 852 27.50 -29.31 -4.74
C SER A 852 26.56 -28.39 -5.53
N ALA A 853 25.36 -28.88 -5.89
CA ALA A 853 24.35 -28.08 -6.55
C ALA A 853 23.84 -26.90 -5.69
N PHE A 854 23.65 -27.13 -4.38
CA PHE A 854 23.32 -26.07 -3.43
C PHE A 854 24.44 -25.02 -3.34
N LEU A 855 25.70 -25.44 -3.21
CA LEU A 855 26.84 -24.51 -3.13
C LEU A 855 26.98 -23.66 -4.41
N GLU A 856 26.75 -24.24 -5.59
CA GLU A 856 26.68 -23.51 -6.86
C GLU A 856 25.55 -22.48 -6.85
N ARG A 857 24.33 -22.89 -6.46
CA ARG A 857 23.15 -22.03 -6.41
C ARG A 857 23.33 -20.87 -5.44
N ALA A 858 23.84 -21.15 -4.24
CA ALA A 858 24.11 -20.17 -3.19
C ALA A 858 25.19 -19.18 -3.63
N THR A 859 26.28 -19.66 -4.23
CA THR A 859 27.35 -18.81 -4.77
C THR A 859 26.81 -17.82 -5.81
N LYS A 860 25.99 -18.32 -6.75
CA LYS A 860 25.33 -17.49 -7.78
C LYS A 860 24.41 -16.45 -7.15
N ALA A 861 23.58 -16.84 -6.17
CA ALA A 861 22.64 -15.93 -5.51
C ALA A 861 23.33 -14.85 -4.67
N PHE A 862 24.36 -15.21 -3.88
CA PHE A 862 25.05 -14.27 -3.00
C PHE A 862 25.89 -13.25 -3.75
N THR A 863 26.54 -13.65 -4.85
CA THR A 863 27.45 -12.79 -5.62
C THR A 863 26.81 -12.12 -6.84
N LYS A 864 25.69 -12.67 -7.34
CA LYS A 864 24.99 -12.24 -8.59
C LYS A 864 25.87 -12.17 -9.83
N MET A 865 27.03 -12.82 -9.82
CA MET A 865 27.95 -12.76 -10.95
C MET A 865 27.64 -13.82 -11.99
N LYS A 866 27.77 -13.44 -13.26
CA LYS A 866 27.70 -14.41 -14.36
C LYS A 866 29.03 -15.16 -14.46
N ASN A 867 28.97 -16.39 -14.92
CA ASN A 867 30.12 -17.29 -15.06
C ASN A 867 31.02 -16.92 -16.28
N THR A 868 31.44 -15.65 -16.37
CA THR A 868 32.42 -15.13 -17.34
C THR A 868 33.84 -15.28 -16.78
N ASP A 869 34.90 -15.02 -17.55
CA ASP A 869 36.28 -15.37 -17.15
C ASP A 869 36.76 -14.72 -15.83
N GLY A 870 36.29 -13.50 -15.49
CA GLY A 870 36.53 -12.91 -14.17
C GLY A 870 35.57 -13.38 -13.06
N GLY A 871 34.42 -13.97 -13.42
CA GLY A 871 33.44 -14.51 -12.48
C GLY A 871 33.74 -15.95 -12.04
N LYS A 872 34.47 -16.73 -12.86
CA LYS A 872 34.87 -18.11 -12.56
C LYS A 872 35.79 -18.20 -11.34
N SER A 873 36.80 -17.33 -11.25
CA SER A 873 37.73 -17.31 -10.10
C SER A 873 36.97 -17.03 -8.80
N VAL A 874 36.07 -16.05 -8.83
CA VAL A 874 35.27 -15.67 -7.66
C VAL A 874 34.27 -16.76 -7.26
N HIS A 875 33.66 -17.46 -8.23
CA HIS A 875 32.80 -18.61 -7.93
C HIS A 875 33.57 -19.73 -7.23
N GLU A 876 34.78 -20.05 -7.70
CA GLU A 876 35.60 -21.11 -7.10
C GLU A 876 36.09 -20.75 -5.69
N ILE A 877 36.48 -19.49 -5.46
CA ILE A 877 36.83 -19.01 -4.11
C ILE A 877 35.62 -19.12 -3.19
N MET A 878 34.47 -18.60 -3.62
CA MET A 878 33.27 -18.57 -2.79
C MET A 878 32.78 -19.97 -2.45
N LYS A 879 32.79 -20.92 -3.40
CA LYS A 879 32.44 -22.31 -3.13
C LYS A 879 33.33 -22.94 -2.06
N LYS A 880 34.65 -22.69 -2.10
CA LYS A 880 35.59 -23.18 -1.08
C LYS A 880 35.24 -22.63 0.30
N VAL A 881 34.97 -21.33 0.38
CA VAL A 881 34.57 -20.65 1.63
C VAL A 881 33.25 -21.22 2.16
N LEU A 882 32.21 -21.30 1.32
CA LEU A 882 30.90 -21.84 1.72
C LEU A 882 30.99 -23.30 2.18
N LYS A 883 31.77 -24.14 1.48
CA LYS A 883 31.97 -25.54 1.86
C LYS A 883 32.66 -25.67 3.22
N LEU A 884 33.67 -24.85 3.48
CA LEU A 884 34.40 -24.82 4.75
C LEU A 884 33.50 -24.38 5.92
N VAL A 885 32.67 -23.35 5.72
CA VAL A 885 31.69 -22.90 6.72
C VAL A 885 30.58 -23.94 6.93
N LEU A 886 30.06 -24.54 5.87
CA LEU A 886 28.99 -25.54 5.94
C LEU A 886 29.44 -26.79 6.73
N HIS A 887 30.67 -27.27 6.51
CA HIS A 887 31.23 -28.37 7.28
C HIS A 887 31.35 -28.04 8.76
N HIS A 888 31.77 -26.80 9.09
CA HIS A 888 31.85 -26.35 10.47
C HIS A 888 30.47 -26.30 11.15
N LEU A 889 29.47 -25.72 10.48
CA LEU A 889 28.09 -25.65 10.98
C LEU A 889 27.50 -27.04 11.20
N ARG A 890 27.70 -27.97 10.27
CA ARG A 890 27.22 -29.36 10.41
C ARG A 890 27.88 -30.06 11.60
N SER A 891 29.18 -29.85 11.83
CA SER A 891 29.86 -30.39 13.02
C SER A 891 29.36 -29.77 14.32
N ALA A 892 29.01 -28.48 14.34
CA ALA A 892 28.42 -27.83 15.50
C ALA A 892 27.02 -28.37 15.77
N ALA A 893 26.16 -28.47 14.76
CA ALA A 893 24.82 -29.02 14.86
C ALA A 893 24.83 -30.48 15.36
N MET A 894 25.79 -31.30 14.93
CA MET A 894 25.96 -32.67 15.42
C MET A 894 26.38 -32.76 16.90
N ASN A 895 26.97 -31.71 17.48
CA ASN A 895 27.36 -31.67 18.90
C ASN A 895 26.24 -31.14 19.81
N GLU A 896 25.16 -30.57 19.24
CA GLU A 896 23.98 -30.08 19.98
C GLU A 896 22.90 -31.16 20.16
N PHE A 897 22.98 -32.25 19.39
CA PHE A 897 22.21 -33.49 19.55
C PHE A 897 23.01 -34.53 20.33
#